data_AF-A0A8H6DWV8-F1
#
_entry.id   AF-A0A8H6DWV8-F1
#
_cell.length_a   1.000
_cell.length_b   1.000
_cell.length_c   1.000
_cell.angle_alpha   90.00
_cell.angle_beta   90.00
_cell.angle_gamma   90.00
#
_symmetry.space_group_name_H-M   'P 1'
#
loop_
_entity.id
_entity.type
_entity.pdbx_description
1 polymer ?
#
loop_
_entity_poly.entity_id
_entity_poly.type
_entity_poly.pdbx_seq_one_letter_code
_entity_poly.pdbx_strand_id
1 'polypeptide(L)'
;MDFAKLMSAHIKKGKETAPTSESSDKKYLKRSEIEAQRQAAYRAEQEAVEKARLERLEKKRKAEEDEAEKEAQRREKRMRMAEEARRIREEEEEAEERRRRKRLGLPDLPPKKKEGDADGTPVPEDEDIEDEELIAKLRALDEPARIFGETHKQRLKRYKKRVGADNLAAIMTDGPIPTTLQLVSEKDMKVSLQVPKDKEGREFLFRQLASYFTMVLKEWDVTLSRRDPEVKESYQGKQAYAAMVQARENMRPLFKKLEKFDLPDSIIEPVVEIESYFTYPPEDESPVNHDILFRPGMAPDGSDTFTPRTLIYDLKGAFGSMRKINALYEAEDDRSILDQPGVWPSKPIVQRASKTIPQSAYQEHLDAGLEPPQLSTSSVRYWSDYSRVFYHPKSIVQLSEFDVNDKLMPFENWDVGMELFEKLEREVDLVDRDLRPFVEECDGIQGLQIFTGVDDAWGGWTSGWLERLRDEYGKMSIWTWGLGDHGANNKTPREQRLKQIANSARSLQVLGEQSSVYVPISNTPTKIPSYLKYDSTSPWHVTALQVVGIESMTISSRLRTTLGGRGTLQDLEDTINSTGKRRIAKFEMSIADPNVLLDKAADIAESMAKLGSTRSRQASEGDDELTEFDIDVFTRDYRTATGKTKKEHVFGRAEASRGEWLLSDDSENDPHDRFNNGPAVQRYTAPLLFPLLDSFPKSMFEVGSGNTEKLAVHAGLTTSTAVAGQIRTLEPIIKRMINIEEREALSNGLQVLAEEYDEGWDSGSDSDDDE
;
A
#
# COMPACT_ATOMS: atom_id res chain seq x y z
N MET A 1 -34.23 -46.28 -50.72
CA MET A 1 -34.30 -47.54 -49.96
C MET A 1 -33.49 -48.58 -50.70
N ASP A 2 -32.30 -48.90 -50.19
CA ASP A 2 -31.39 -49.87 -50.80
C ASP A 2 -31.04 -50.92 -49.74
N PHE A 3 -31.87 -51.96 -49.69
CA PHE A 3 -31.88 -53.02 -48.67
C PHE A 3 -30.58 -53.84 -48.68
N ALA A 4 -29.80 -53.76 -49.78
CA ALA A 4 -28.50 -54.42 -49.93
C ALA A 4 -27.37 -53.77 -49.10
N LYS A 5 -27.44 -52.45 -48.84
CA LYS A 5 -26.46 -51.74 -47.99
C LYS A 5 -26.67 -51.97 -46.49
N LEU A 6 -27.90 -52.27 -46.07
CA LEU A 6 -28.23 -52.54 -44.66
C LEU A 6 -27.92 -54.00 -44.24
N MET A 7 -27.97 -54.95 -45.18
CA MET A 7 -27.58 -56.35 -44.92
C MET A 7 -26.07 -56.58 -44.98
N SER A 8 -25.32 -55.83 -45.79
CA SER A 8 -23.85 -55.90 -45.80
C SER A 8 -23.21 -55.30 -44.54
N ALA A 9 -23.86 -54.32 -43.91
CA ALA A 9 -23.46 -53.76 -42.63
C ALA A 9 -23.71 -54.71 -41.43
N HIS A 10 -24.71 -55.60 -41.52
CA HIS A 10 -24.96 -56.61 -40.47
C HIS A 10 -24.12 -57.89 -40.64
N ILE A 11 -23.76 -58.27 -41.87
CA ILE A 11 -22.95 -59.46 -42.14
C ILE A 11 -21.45 -59.23 -41.86
N LYS A 12 -20.98 -57.98 -41.86
CA LYS A 12 -19.61 -57.64 -41.41
C LYS A 12 -19.43 -57.60 -39.89
N LYS A 13 -20.52 -57.65 -39.11
CA LYS A 13 -20.49 -57.65 -37.64
C LYS A 13 -20.47 -59.06 -37.02
N GLY A 14 -20.57 -60.11 -37.84
CA GLY A 14 -20.68 -61.49 -37.40
C GLY A 14 -19.48 -62.39 -37.72
N LYS A 15 -18.33 -61.83 -38.14
CA LYS A 15 -17.19 -62.65 -38.56
C LYS A 15 -15.84 -61.97 -38.35
N GLU A 16 -15.51 -61.68 -37.10
CA GLU A 16 -14.11 -61.67 -36.65
C GLU A 16 -13.99 -62.54 -35.40
N THR A 17 -13.50 -63.74 -35.70
CA THR A 17 -13.06 -64.79 -34.79
C THR A 17 -11.91 -64.29 -33.91
N ALA A 18 -11.98 -64.64 -32.63
CA ALA A 18 -10.94 -64.44 -31.65
C ALA A 18 -9.55 -64.82 -32.19
N PRO A 19 -8.52 -63.98 -32.03
CA PRO A 19 -7.15 -64.46 -32.10
C PRO A 19 -6.88 -65.31 -30.85
N THR A 20 -6.45 -66.55 -31.09
CA THR A 20 -5.89 -67.47 -30.11
C THR A 20 -4.74 -66.80 -29.38
N SER A 21 -4.95 -66.37 -28.14
CA SER A 21 -3.86 -66.08 -27.22
C SER A 21 -3.25 -67.41 -26.78
N GLU A 22 -2.11 -67.78 -27.36
CA GLU A 22 -1.20 -68.72 -26.71
C GLU A 22 -0.79 -68.11 -25.36
N SER A 23 -1.47 -68.54 -24.30
CA SER A 23 -1.08 -68.26 -22.93
C SER A 23 0.18 -69.05 -22.61
N SER A 24 1.35 -68.46 -22.86
CA SER A 24 2.54 -68.80 -22.07
C SER A 24 2.63 -67.84 -20.90
N ASP A 25 1.74 -68.01 -19.91
CA ASP A 25 1.86 -67.36 -18.61
C ASP A 25 3.13 -67.89 -17.92
N LYS A 26 4.26 -67.26 -18.23
CA LYS A 26 5.47 -67.41 -17.44
C LYS A 26 5.21 -66.76 -16.09
N LYS A 27 4.88 -67.58 -15.10
CA LYS A 27 4.67 -67.21 -13.69
C LYS A 27 5.82 -66.40 -13.06
N TYR A 28 6.98 -66.31 -13.72
CA TYR A 28 8.10 -65.46 -13.34
C TYR A 28 8.67 -64.75 -14.58
N LEU A 29 8.46 -63.43 -14.66
CA LEU A 29 9.10 -62.54 -15.63
C LEU A 29 10.36 -61.94 -15.00
N LYS A 30 11.49 -61.95 -15.72
CA LYS A 30 12.73 -61.31 -15.23
C LYS A 30 12.53 -59.79 -15.18
N ARG A 31 13.06 -59.11 -14.16
CA ARG A 31 12.95 -57.64 -14.00
C ARG A 31 13.32 -56.86 -15.27
N SER A 32 14.30 -57.34 -16.04
CA SER A 32 14.70 -56.75 -17.33
C SER A 32 13.60 -56.77 -18.39
N GLU A 33 12.75 -57.79 -18.40
CA GLU A 33 11.65 -57.92 -19.36
C GLU A 33 10.47 -57.02 -18.97
N ILE A 34 10.20 -56.87 -17.66
CA ILE A 34 9.15 -55.97 -17.15
C ILE A 34 9.52 -54.50 -17.39
N GLU A 35 10.80 -54.16 -17.21
CA GLU A 35 11.29 -52.80 -17.43
C GLU A 35 11.37 -52.46 -18.93
N ALA A 36 11.76 -53.42 -19.77
CA ALA A 36 11.67 -53.28 -21.22
C ALA A 36 10.21 -53.10 -21.69
N GLN A 37 9.26 -53.81 -21.09
CA GLN A 37 7.83 -53.65 -21.38
C GLN A 37 7.32 -52.27 -20.94
N ARG A 38 7.74 -51.76 -19.77
CA ARG A 38 7.39 -50.39 -19.33
C ARG A 38 7.97 -49.32 -20.25
N GLN A 39 9.23 -49.46 -20.67
CA GLN A 39 9.86 -48.51 -21.59
C GLN A 39 9.24 -48.57 -22.99
N ALA A 40 8.80 -49.74 -23.45
CA ALA A 40 8.08 -49.90 -24.71
C ALA A 40 6.68 -49.28 -24.63
N ALA A 41 5.95 -49.50 -23.53
CA ALA A 41 4.64 -48.90 -23.30
C ALA A 41 4.73 -47.37 -23.23
N TYR A 42 5.74 -46.83 -22.53
CA TYR A 42 5.94 -45.38 -22.43
C TYR A 42 6.29 -44.74 -23.79
N ARG A 43 7.12 -45.40 -24.60
CA ARG A 43 7.42 -44.92 -25.96
C ARG A 43 6.21 -45.00 -26.89
N ALA A 44 5.43 -46.07 -26.80
CA ALA A 44 4.20 -46.20 -27.59
C ALA A 44 3.15 -45.13 -27.19
N GLU A 45 3.07 -44.79 -25.91
CA GLU A 45 2.20 -43.72 -25.41
C GLU A 45 2.68 -42.33 -25.90
N GLN A 46 3.98 -42.06 -25.84
CA GLN A 46 4.59 -40.83 -26.38
C GLN A 46 4.33 -40.68 -27.88
N GLU A 47 4.55 -41.74 -28.67
CA GLU A 47 4.29 -41.74 -30.11
C GLU A 47 2.79 -41.59 -30.43
N ALA A 48 1.90 -42.18 -29.62
CA ALA A 48 0.46 -42.02 -29.78
C ALA A 48 0.01 -40.58 -29.50
N VAL A 49 0.59 -39.94 -28.47
CA VAL A 49 0.31 -38.54 -28.12
C VAL A 49 0.82 -37.60 -29.22
N GLU A 50 2.02 -37.84 -29.76
CA GLU A 50 2.56 -37.03 -30.87
C GLU A 50 1.71 -37.18 -32.13
N LYS A 51 1.34 -38.41 -32.48
CA LYS A 51 0.48 -38.69 -33.63
C LYS A 51 -0.90 -38.05 -33.47
N ALA A 52 -1.50 -38.10 -32.28
CA ALA A 52 -2.77 -37.44 -31.99
C ALA A 52 -2.65 -35.89 -32.11
N ARG A 53 -1.51 -35.33 -31.71
CA ARG A 53 -1.23 -33.89 -31.87
C ARG A 53 -1.09 -33.51 -33.35
N LEU A 54 -0.38 -34.32 -34.14
CA LEU A 54 -0.24 -34.12 -35.59
C LEU A 54 -1.57 -34.25 -36.32
N GLU A 55 -2.39 -35.26 -36.01
CA GLU A 55 -3.73 -35.41 -36.59
C GLU A 55 -4.66 -34.24 -36.22
N ARG A 56 -4.53 -33.69 -35.00
CA ARG A 56 -5.30 -32.51 -34.59
C ARG A 56 -4.86 -31.24 -35.33
N LEU A 57 -3.56 -31.09 -35.57
CA LEU A 57 -3.01 -30.00 -36.38
C LEU A 57 -3.45 -30.11 -37.85
N GLU A 58 -3.43 -31.29 -38.44
CA GLU A 58 -3.90 -31.50 -39.82
C GLU A 58 -5.40 -31.26 -39.96
N LYS A 59 -6.22 -31.73 -39.00
CA LYS A 59 -7.66 -31.43 -38.98
C LYS A 59 -7.94 -29.94 -38.83
N LYS A 60 -7.15 -29.23 -38.00
CA LYS A 60 -7.27 -27.78 -37.85
C LYS A 60 -6.90 -27.04 -39.14
N ARG A 61 -5.79 -27.39 -39.77
CA ARG A 61 -5.36 -26.79 -41.05
C ARG A 61 -6.40 -27.02 -42.16
N LYS A 62 -6.95 -28.23 -42.24
CA LYS A 62 -7.98 -28.57 -43.21
C LYS A 62 -9.31 -27.83 -42.96
N ALA A 63 -9.68 -27.63 -41.69
CA ALA A 63 -10.85 -26.83 -41.33
C ALA A 63 -10.66 -25.34 -41.67
N GLU A 64 -9.48 -24.78 -41.42
CA GLU A 64 -9.14 -23.40 -41.79
C GLU A 64 -9.12 -23.20 -43.32
N GLU A 65 -8.62 -24.17 -44.07
CA GLU A 65 -8.62 -24.15 -45.55
C GLU A 65 -10.04 -24.24 -46.13
N ASP A 66 -10.89 -25.15 -45.62
CA ASP A 66 -12.30 -25.27 -46.01
C ASP A 66 -13.14 -24.03 -45.63
N GLU A 67 -12.81 -23.36 -44.53
CA GLU A 67 -13.47 -22.13 -44.09
C GLU A 67 -13.05 -20.93 -44.95
N ALA A 68 -11.76 -20.82 -45.26
CA ALA A 68 -11.23 -19.79 -46.16
C ALA A 68 -11.83 -19.91 -47.58
N GLU A 69 -12.00 -21.12 -48.12
CA GLU A 69 -12.67 -21.32 -49.41
C GLU A 69 -14.15 -20.90 -49.37
N LYS A 70 -14.88 -21.21 -48.30
CA LYS A 70 -16.28 -20.78 -48.15
C LYS A 70 -16.40 -19.26 -48.03
N GLU A 71 -15.46 -18.62 -47.33
CA GLU A 71 -15.44 -17.17 -47.19
C GLU A 71 -15.09 -16.49 -48.52
N ALA A 72 -14.14 -17.03 -49.29
CA ALA A 72 -13.83 -16.57 -50.65
C ALA A 72 -15.06 -16.68 -51.58
N GLN A 73 -15.78 -17.81 -51.55
CA GLN A 73 -17.00 -17.99 -52.34
C GLN A 73 -18.13 -17.03 -51.93
N ARG A 74 -18.29 -16.74 -50.64
CA ARG A 74 -19.25 -15.74 -50.14
C ARG A 74 -18.86 -14.33 -50.59
N ARG A 75 -17.56 -14.00 -50.55
CA ARG A 75 -17.04 -12.71 -51.01
C ARG A 75 -17.22 -12.53 -52.51
N GLU A 76 -16.98 -13.56 -53.31
CA GLU A 76 -17.19 -13.53 -54.76
C GLU A 76 -18.68 -13.36 -55.13
N LYS A 77 -19.58 -14.08 -54.45
CA LYS A 77 -21.03 -13.90 -54.62
C LYS A 77 -21.49 -12.49 -54.23
N ARG A 78 -20.95 -11.94 -53.14
CA ARG A 78 -21.28 -10.58 -52.67
C ARG A 78 -20.77 -9.51 -53.64
N MET A 79 -19.58 -9.71 -54.21
CA MET A 79 -19.04 -8.82 -55.26
C MET A 79 -19.87 -8.87 -56.54
N ARG A 80 -20.29 -10.06 -56.98
CA ARG A 80 -21.14 -10.22 -58.17
C ARG A 80 -22.52 -9.58 -58.01
N MET A 81 -23.15 -9.75 -56.84
CA MET A 81 -24.42 -9.09 -56.52
C MET A 81 -24.29 -7.57 -56.41
N ALA A 82 -23.17 -7.07 -55.88
CA ALA A 82 -22.90 -5.64 -55.79
C ALA A 82 -22.64 -5.00 -57.17
N GLU A 83 -21.96 -5.72 -58.07
CA GLU A 83 -21.73 -5.27 -59.44
C GLU A 83 -23.03 -5.25 -60.25
N GLU A 84 -23.89 -6.26 -60.08
CA GLU A 84 -25.20 -6.33 -60.74
C GLU A 84 -26.17 -5.26 -60.21
N ALA A 85 -26.16 -4.99 -58.90
CA ALA A 85 -26.94 -3.90 -58.30
C ALA A 85 -26.45 -2.51 -58.72
N ARG A 86 -25.13 -2.31 -58.86
CA ARG A 86 -24.55 -1.06 -59.34
C ARG A 86 -24.95 -0.78 -60.80
N ARG A 87 -24.96 -1.82 -61.65
CA ARG A 87 -25.34 -1.68 -63.07
C ARG A 87 -26.83 -1.33 -63.25
N ILE A 88 -27.71 -1.93 -62.43
CA ILE A 88 -29.15 -1.61 -62.46
C ILE A 88 -29.39 -0.15 -62.02
N ARG A 89 -28.68 0.32 -60.99
CA ARG A 89 -28.80 1.71 -60.51
C ARG A 89 -28.30 2.74 -61.54
N GLU A 90 -27.22 2.43 -62.23
CA GLU A 90 -26.64 3.29 -63.28
C GLU A 90 -27.58 3.37 -64.49
N GLU A 91 -28.23 2.26 -64.88
CA GLU A 91 -29.25 2.24 -65.94
C GLU A 91 -30.54 3.01 -65.56
N GLU A 92 -30.94 2.96 -64.28
CA GLU A 92 -32.11 3.68 -63.76
C GLU A 92 -31.85 5.20 -63.70
N GLU A 93 -30.66 5.61 -63.25
CA GLU A 93 -30.21 7.01 -63.24
C GLU A 93 -30.09 7.58 -64.67
N GLU A 94 -29.53 6.82 -65.63
CA GLU A 94 -29.47 7.21 -67.05
C GLU A 94 -30.87 7.29 -67.71
N ALA A 95 -31.81 6.45 -67.27
CA ALA A 95 -33.20 6.50 -67.74
C ALA A 95 -33.97 7.69 -67.17
N GLU A 96 -33.73 8.06 -65.90
CA GLU A 96 -34.28 9.27 -65.30
C GLU A 96 -33.68 10.55 -65.91
N GLU A 97 -32.38 10.55 -66.21
CA GLU A 97 -31.72 11.70 -66.85
C GLU A 97 -32.23 11.91 -68.29
N ARG A 98 -32.45 10.82 -69.04
CA ARG A 98 -33.12 10.86 -70.36
C ARG A 98 -34.57 11.35 -70.27
N ARG A 99 -35.33 10.93 -69.25
CA ARG A 99 -36.71 11.42 -69.03
C ARG A 99 -36.74 12.90 -68.63
N ARG A 100 -35.79 13.38 -67.83
CA ARG A 100 -35.63 14.80 -67.48
C ARG A 100 -35.28 15.65 -68.71
N ARG A 101 -34.35 15.23 -69.56
CA ARG A 101 -33.97 15.97 -70.78
C ARG A 101 -35.07 15.99 -71.83
N LYS A 102 -35.86 14.91 -71.96
CA LYS A 102 -37.04 14.86 -72.83
C LYS A 102 -38.16 15.81 -72.36
N ARG A 103 -38.25 16.08 -71.05
CA ARG A 103 -39.18 17.06 -70.45
C ARG A 103 -38.70 18.51 -70.61
N LEU A 104 -37.40 18.73 -70.82
CA LEU A 104 -36.74 20.03 -70.99
C LEU A 104 -36.41 20.41 -72.46
N GLY A 105 -36.71 19.54 -73.44
CA GLY A 105 -36.56 19.84 -74.87
C GLY A 105 -35.13 19.82 -75.42
N LEU A 106 -34.19 19.14 -74.74
CA LEU A 106 -32.77 19.06 -75.13
C LEU A 106 -32.44 17.75 -75.88
N PRO A 107 -31.55 17.75 -76.92
CA PRO A 107 -31.17 16.53 -77.66
C PRO A 107 -30.43 15.46 -76.83
N ASP A 108 -30.60 14.19 -77.20
CA ASP A 108 -30.01 13.03 -76.53
C ASP A 108 -28.46 12.98 -76.63
N LEU A 109 -27.79 12.50 -75.58
CA LEU A 109 -26.34 12.36 -75.53
C LEU A 109 -25.85 11.18 -76.39
N PRO A 110 -24.75 11.33 -77.15
CA PRO A 110 -24.11 10.20 -77.83
C PRO A 110 -23.44 9.23 -76.83
N PRO A 111 -23.34 7.93 -77.17
CA PRO A 111 -22.77 6.91 -76.28
C PRO A 111 -21.27 7.15 -76.02
N LYS A 112 -20.87 7.12 -74.74
CA LYS A 112 -19.47 7.24 -74.30
C LYS A 112 -18.64 6.07 -74.83
N LYS A 113 -17.60 6.35 -75.63
CA LYS A 113 -16.48 5.43 -75.88
C LYS A 113 -15.56 5.41 -74.67
N LYS A 114 -15.13 4.20 -74.27
CA LYS A 114 -14.14 3.95 -73.21
C LYS A 114 -12.75 4.37 -73.67
N GLU A 115 -12.17 5.38 -73.05
CA GLU A 115 -10.72 5.58 -72.94
C GLU A 115 -10.39 6.38 -71.67
N GLY A 116 -9.46 5.84 -70.86
CA GLY A 116 -8.53 6.61 -70.02
C GLY A 116 -9.04 7.19 -68.70
N ASP A 117 -8.71 6.48 -67.61
CA ASP A 117 -8.38 6.97 -66.26
C ASP A 117 -8.59 8.48 -65.97
N ALA A 118 -9.63 8.80 -65.22
CA ALA A 118 -9.72 10.00 -64.36
C ALA A 118 -10.91 9.84 -63.41
N ASP A 119 -10.65 9.24 -62.24
CA ASP A 119 -11.59 9.27 -61.12
C ASP A 119 -11.80 10.71 -60.63
N GLY A 120 -13.05 11.07 -60.43
CA GLY A 120 -13.49 12.42 -60.15
C GLY A 120 -14.95 12.39 -59.76
N THR A 121 -15.24 11.97 -58.53
CA THR A 121 -16.50 12.31 -57.87
C THR A 121 -16.59 13.83 -57.65
N PRO A 122 -17.80 14.43 -57.75
CA PRO A 122 -17.97 15.87 -57.93
C PRO A 122 -17.83 16.61 -56.59
N VAL A 123 -16.97 17.62 -56.56
CA VAL A 123 -16.83 18.58 -55.45
C VAL A 123 -17.57 19.86 -55.84
N PRO A 124 -18.27 20.55 -54.91
CA PRO A 124 -19.16 21.68 -55.19
C PRO A 124 -18.50 22.80 -56.00
N GLU A 125 -19.33 23.44 -56.84
CA GLU A 125 -19.00 24.70 -57.51
C GLU A 125 -18.73 25.77 -56.45
N ASP A 126 -17.46 26.13 -56.25
CA ASP A 126 -17.11 27.36 -55.51
C ASP A 126 -15.93 28.09 -56.16
N GLU A 127 -16.27 29.32 -56.55
CA GLU A 127 -15.48 30.53 -56.77
C GLU A 127 -14.22 30.40 -57.62
N ASP A 128 -14.30 30.95 -58.84
CA ASP A 128 -13.17 31.18 -59.73
C ASP A 128 -12.31 32.31 -59.16
N ILE A 129 -11.03 32.04 -58.90
CA ILE A 129 -10.07 33.06 -58.47
C ILE A 129 -9.52 33.71 -59.74
N GLU A 130 -9.59 35.03 -59.84
CA GLU A 130 -9.05 35.77 -60.98
C GLU A 130 -7.57 35.43 -61.24
N ASP A 131 -7.20 35.37 -62.53
CA ASP A 131 -5.96 34.75 -62.99
C ASP A 131 -4.70 35.45 -62.42
N GLU A 132 -4.81 36.76 -62.16
CA GLU A 132 -3.75 37.58 -61.55
C GLU A 132 -3.54 37.28 -60.06
N GLU A 133 -4.64 37.08 -59.30
CA GLU A 133 -4.56 36.71 -57.89
C GLU A 133 -4.04 35.28 -57.71
N LEU A 134 -4.43 34.37 -58.59
CA LEU A 134 -3.98 32.98 -58.57
C LEU A 134 -2.46 32.88 -58.82
N ILE A 135 -1.93 33.70 -59.72
CA ILE A 135 -0.49 33.81 -59.97
C ILE A 135 0.25 34.37 -58.76
N ALA A 136 -0.29 35.41 -58.11
CA ALA A 136 0.31 36.00 -56.92
C ALA A 136 0.37 34.97 -55.77
N LYS A 137 -0.73 34.22 -55.56
CA LYS A 137 -0.83 33.16 -54.55
C LYS A 137 0.10 31.98 -54.81
N LEU A 138 0.33 31.60 -56.08
CA LEU A 138 1.30 30.55 -56.44
C LEU A 138 2.76 30.99 -56.27
N ARG A 139 3.09 32.27 -56.57
CA ARG A 139 4.42 32.82 -56.29
C ARG A 139 4.71 32.93 -54.79
N ALA A 140 3.70 33.25 -53.99
CA ALA A 140 3.83 33.26 -52.54
C ALA A 140 4.11 31.87 -51.95
N LEU A 141 3.76 30.80 -52.67
CA LEU A 141 4.02 29.40 -52.31
C LEU A 141 5.28 28.84 -53.02
N ASP A 142 6.16 29.69 -53.57
CA ASP A 142 7.38 29.33 -54.32
C ASP A 142 7.15 28.33 -55.48
N GLU A 143 5.94 28.32 -56.04
CA GLU A 143 5.58 27.48 -57.17
C GLU A 143 5.65 28.24 -58.51
N PRO A 144 5.96 27.56 -59.64
CA PRO A 144 5.97 28.19 -60.95
C PRO A 144 4.63 28.86 -61.27
N ALA A 145 4.65 30.16 -61.56
CA ALA A 145 3.46 30.97 -61.84
C ALA A 145 2.62 30.44 -63.01
N ARG A 146 3.27 29.84 -64.02
CA ARG A 146 2.61 29.24 -65.19
C ARG A 146 3.47 28.10 -65.73
N ILE A 147 2.88 26.94 -65.94
CA ILE A 147 3.53 25.81 -66.63
C ILE A 147 3.17 25.86 -68.13
N PHE A 148 4.11 25.46 -69.00
CA PHE A 148 3.89 25.45 -70.45
C PHE A 148 2.69 24.55 -70.83
N GLY A 149 1.69 25.13 -71.50
CA GLY A 149 0.45 24.42 -71.87
C GLY A 149 -0.64 24.35 -70.78
N GLU A 150 -0.43 24.92 -69.59
CA GLU A 150 -1.39 24.89 -68.47
C GLU A 150 -2.52 25.92 -68.67
N THR A 151 -3.78 25.45 -68.61
CA THR A 151 -5.00 26.28 -68.63
C THR A 151 -5.33 26.85 -67.24
N HIS A 152 -6.11 27.94 -67.17
CA HIS A 152 -6.54 28.56 -65.89
C HIS A 152 -7.13 27.55 -64.90
N LYS A 153 -8.05 26.70 -65.35
CA LYS A 153 -8.66 25.63 -64.53
C LYS A 153 -7.63 24.62 -64.00
N GLN A 154 -6.60 24.29 -64.78
CA GLN A 154 -5.54 23.38 -64.34
C GLN A 154 -4.64 24.05 -63.28
N ARG A 155 -4.35 25.35 -63.45
CA ARG A 155 -3.61 26.16 -62.47
C ARG A 155 -4.36 26.30 -61.15
N LEU A 156 -5.67 26.56 -61.21
CA LEU A 156 -6.54 26.64 -60.03
C LEU A 156 -6.59 25.29 -59.28
N LYS A 157 -6.67 24.18 -60.04
CA LYS A 157 -6.64 22.83 -59.47
C LYS A 157 -5.29 22.51 -58.80
N ARG A 158 -4.17 22.98 -59.37
CA ARG A 158 -2.82 22.85 -58.77
C ARG A 158 -2.71 23.64 -57.47
N TYR A 159 -3.17 24.90 -57.47
CA TYR A 159 -3.20 25.74 -56.27
C TYR A 159 -4.06 25.10 -55.16
N LYS A 160 -5.30 24.68 -55.46
CA LYS A 160 -6.19 24.01 -54.50
C LYS A 160 -5.59 22.69 -53.96
N LYS A 161 -4.85 21.93 -54.79
CA LYS A 161 -4.17 20.70 -54.36
C LYS A 161 -3.02 20.97 -53.38
N ARG A 162 -2.28 22.07 -53.53
CA ARG A 162 -1.17 22.43 -52.63
C ARG A 162 -1.66 23.04 -51.32
N VAL A 163 -2.61 23.96 -51.37
CA VAL A 163 -3.24 24.52 -50.15
C VAL A 163 -3.97 23.43 -49.34
N GLY A 164 -4.63 22.49 -50.01
CA GLY A 164 -5.25 21.35 -49.33
C GLY A 164 -4.26 20.41 -48.65
N ALA A 165 -3.07 20.22 -49.24
CA ALA A 165 -2.00 19.41 -48.65
C ALA A 165 -1.34 20.10 -47.44
N ASP A 166 -1.11 21.42 -47.53
CA ASP A 166 -0.52 22.19 -46.43
C ASP A 166 -1.50 22.35 -45.25
N ASN A 167 -2.81 22.50 -45.50
CA ASN A 167 -3.82 22.53 -44.44
C ASN A 167 -3.98 21.18 -43.71
N LEU A 168 -3.84 20.06 -44.42
CA LEU A 168 -3.87 18.72 -43.81
C LEU A 168 -2.58 18.43 -43.02
N ALA A 169 -1.42 18.91 -43.51
CA ALA A 169 -0.15 18.79 -42.79
C ALA A 169 -0.09 19.71 -41.53
N ALA A 170 -0.75 20.87 -41.56
CA ALA A 170 -0.74 21.84 -40.46
C ALA A 170 -1.63 21.44 -39.25
N ILE A 171 -2.53 20.46 -39.38
CA ILE A 171 -3.46 20.04 -38.31
C ILE A 171 -3.01 18.75 -37.60
N MET A 172 -2.10 17.98 -38.19
CA MET A 172 -1.63 16.72 -37.59
C MET A 172 -0.67 16.99 -36.44
N THR A 173 -0.94 16.42 -35.27
CA THR A 173 -0.07 16.56 -34.10
C THR A 173 1.23 15.75 -34.25
N ASP A 174 2.35 16.33 -33.81
CA ASP A 174 3.67 15.68 -33.80
C ASP A 174 3.78 14.72 -32.59
N GLY A 175 3.24 13.52 -32.74
CA GLY A 175 3.22 12.47 -31.72
C GLY A 175 3.45 11.07 -32.29
N PRO A 176 3.69 10.03 -31.44
CA PRO A 176 3.99 8.67 -31.88
C PRO A 176 2.95 8.08 -32.85
N ILE A 177 1.69 8.47 -32.69
CA ILE A 177 0.61 8.24 -33.64
C ILE A 177 0.08 9.62 -34.06
N PRO A 178 0.29 10.05 -35.31
CA PRO A 178 -0.25 11.31 -35.80
C PRO A 178 -1.78 11.31 -35.72
N THR A 179 -2.37 12.36 -35.16
CA THR A 179 -3.82 12.52 -35.02
C THR A 179 -4.26 13.92 -35.43
N THR A 180 -5.50 14.05 -35.92
CA THR A 180 -6.15 15.35 -36.18
C THR A 180 -6.85 15.93 -34.95
N LEU A 181 -6.88 15.19 -33.83
CA LEU A 181 -7.47 15.66 -32.58
C LEU A 181 -6.56 16.68 -31.88
N GLN A 182 -7.16 17.76 -31.37
CA GLN A 182 -6.43 18.73 -30.56
C GLN A 182 -6.16 18.15 -29.16
N LEU A 183 -4.90 17.80 -28.90
CA LEU A 183 -4.47 17.25 -27.62
C LEU A 183 -4.68 18.27 -26.47
N VAL A 184 -4.91 17.76 -25.28
CA VAL A 184 -5.10 18.53 -24.04
C VAL A 184 -3.80 18.58 -23.23
N SER A 185 -3.69 19.55 -22.34
CA SER A 185 -2.55 19.66 -21.42
C SER A 185 -2.60 18.55 -20.37
N GLU A 186 -1.47 18.20 -19.75
CA GLU A 186 -1.38 17.13 -18.73
C GLU A 186 -2.38 17.32 -17.58
N LYS A 187 -2.62 18.58 -17.16
CA LYS A 187 -3.60 18.92 -16.11
C LYS A 187 -5.04 18.54 -16.48
N ASP A 188 -5.34 18.53 -17.78
CA ASP A 188 -6.68 18.30 -18.32
C ASP A 188 -6.84 16.88 -18.91
N MET A 189 -5.83 16.01 -18.80
CA MET A 189 -5.91 14.63 -19.34
C MET A 189 -6.72 13.69 -18.45
N LYS A 190 -6.96 14.05 -17.18
CA LYS A 190 -7.66 13.20 -16.19
C LYS A 190 -9.08 12.89 -16.63
N VAL A 191 -9.38 11.60 -16.81
CA VAL A 191 -10.73 11.16 -17.16
C VAL A 191 -11.55 10.86 -15.89
N SER A 192 -12.83 11.25 -15.88
CA SER A 192 -13.77 10.85 -14.84
C SER A 192 -14.34 9.46 -15.11
N LEU A 193 -14.50 8.63 -14.06
CA LEU A 193 -15.12 7.30 -14.13
C LEU A 193 -16.52 7.29 -14.77
N GLN A 194 -17.24 8.42 -14.76
CA GLN A 194 -18.53 8.56 -15.43
C GLN A 194 -18.33 8.99 -16.88
N VAL A 195 -18.78 8.16 -17.83
CA VAL A 195 -18.79 8.50 -19.25
C VAL A 195 -19.82 9.63 -19.50
N PRO A 196 -19.40 10.80 -20.02
CA PRO A 196 -20.32 11.88 -20.32
C PRO A 196 -21.34 11.46 -21.39
N LYS A 197 -22.63 11.75 -21.14
CA LYS A 197 -23.72 11.49 -22.09
C LYS A 197 -23.90 12.61 -23.12
N ASP A 198 -23.36 13.79 -22.80
CA ASP A 198 -23.43 14.97 -23.66
C ASP A 198 -22.41 14.87 -24.79
N LYS A 199 -22.81 15.36 -25.97
CA LYS A 199 -21.97 15.33 -27.18
C LYS A 199 -20.62 16.05 -26.96
N GLU A 200 -20.66 17.22 -26.34
CA GLU A 200 -19.47 18.03 -26.05
C GLU A 200 -18.55 17.36 -25.02
N GLY A 201 -19.12 16.75 -23.99
CA GLY A 201 -18.35 15.99 -22.99
C GLY A 201 -17.70 14.74 -23.56
N ARG A 202 -18.36 14.06 -24.50
CA ARG A 202 -17.81 12.89 -25.20
C ARG A 202 -16.71 13.27 -26.19
N GLU A 203 -16.84 14.40 -26.87
CA GLU A 203 -15.77 14.95 -27.72
C GLU A 203 -14.55 15.35 -26.89
N PHE A 204 -14.75 15.93 -25.70
CA PHE A 204 -13.67 16.24 -24.77
C PHE A 204 -12.98 14.98 -24.24
N LEU A 205 -13.75 13.98 -23.81
CA LEU A 205 -13.23 12.68 -23.38
C LEU A 205 -12.32 12.05 -24.44
N PHE A 206 -12.68 12.12 -25.72
CA PHE A 206 -11.88 11.51 -26.78
C PHE A 206 -10.56 12.25 -27.02
N ARG A 207 -10.54 13.56 -26.77
CA ARG A 207 -9.30 14.36 -26.76
C ARG A 207 -8.43 14.01 -25.55
N GLN A 208 -9.01 13.79 -24.37
CA GLN A 208 -8.29 13.33 -23.17
C GLN A 208 -7.64 11.96 -23.42
N LEU A 209 -8.40 10.98 -23.92
CA LEU A 209 -7.89 9.64 -24.24
C LEU A 209 -6.79 9.68 -25.32
N ALA A 210 -6.97 10.46 -26.38
CA ALA A 210 -5.94 10.61 -27.41
C ALA A 210 -4.65 11.22 -26.85
N SER A 211 -4.77 12.16 -25.90
CA SER A 211 -3.63 12.81 -25.23
C SER A 211 -2.90 11.86 -24.31
N TYR A 212 -3.64 11.10 -23.50
CA TYR A 212 -3.11 10.07 -22.62
C TYR A 212 -2.30 9.01 -23.39
N PHE A 213 -2.89 8.38 -24.41
CA PHE A 213 -2.19 7.34 -25.17
C PHE A 213 -0.98 7.91 -25.93
N THR A 214 -1.04 9.16 -26.37
CA THR A 214 0.10 9.85 -26.99
C THR A 214 1.24 10.05 -25.99
N MET A 215 0.93 10.45 -24.76
CA MET A 215 1.90 10.60 -23.67
C MET A 215 2.56 9.26 -23.30
N VAL A 216 1.77 8.22 -23.04
CA VAL A 216 2.27 6.89 -22.66
C VAL A 216 3.20 6.31 -23.72
N LEU A 217 2.81 6.38 -25.01
CA LEU A 217 3.66 5.89 -26.10
C LEU A 217 4.97 6.66 -26.22
N LYS A 218 4.96 7.96 -25.91
CA LYS A 218 6.15 8.82 -25.95
C LYS A 218 7.09 8.50 -24.79
N GLU A 219 6.57 8.36 -23.57
CA GLU A 219 7.39 7.97 -22.41
C GLU A 219 7.97 6.58 -22.54
N TRP A 220 7.21 5.62 -23.08
CA TRP A 220 7.69 4.27 -23.32
C TRP A 220 8.86 4.27 -24.31
N ASP A 221 8.77 5.02 -25.41
CA ASP A 221 9.85 5.17 -26.39
C ASP A 221 11.08 5.86 -25.81
N VAL A 222 10.91 6.94 -25.03
CA VAL A 222 12.01 7.61 -24.32
C VAL A 222 12.70 6.66 -23.33
N THR A 223 11.92 5.87 -22.59
CA THR A 223 12.44 4.93 -21.59
C THR A 223 13.26 3.83 -22.24
N LEU A 224 12.77 3.23 -23.33
CA LEU A 224 13.53 2.26 -24.12
C LEU A 224 14.79 2.88 -24.73
N SER A 225 14.71 4.15 -25.13
CA SER A 225 15.84 4.91 -25.70
C SER A 225 16.89 5.34 -24.67
N ARG A 226 16.57 5.38 -23.37
CA ARG A 226 17.54 5.72 -22.30
C ARG A 226 18.31 4.52 -21.75
N ARG A 227 17.90 3.28 -22.06
CA ARG A 227 18.59 2.06 -21.61
C ARG A 227 20.03 1.98 -22.12
N ASP A 228 20.87 1.30 -21.37
CA ASP A 228 22.26 1.04 -21.74
C ASP A 228 22.36 0.32 -23.10
N PRO A 229 23.39 0.62 -23.91
CA PRO A 229 23.55 0.06 -25.25
C PRO A 229 23.60 -1.47 -25.25
N GLU A 230 24.22 -2.09 -24.24
CA GLU A 230 24.25 -3.55 -24.09
C GLU A 230 22.85 -4.15 -23.89
N VAL A 231 22.00 -3.49 -23.10
CA VAL A 231 20.62 -3.92 -22.86
C VAL A 231 19.76 -3.75 -24.11
N LYS A 232 19.97 -2.68 -24.89
CA LYS A 232 19.26 -2.46 -26.17
C LYS A 232 19.60 -3.52 -27.22
N GLU A 233 20.86 -3.94 -27.29
CA GLU A 233 21.31 -4.94 -28.25
C GLU A 233 20.97 -6.38 -27.85
N SER A 234 20.68 -6.60 -26.56
CA SER A 234 20.24 -7.89 -26.03
C SER A 234 18.92 -8.38 -26.66
N TYR A 235 18.69 -9.69 -26.58
CA TYR A 235 17.45 -10.31 -27.06
C TYR A 235 16.21 -9.71 -26.38
N GLN A 236 16.26 -9.51 -25.06
CA GLN A 236 15.17 -8.92 -24.28
C GLN A 236 14.92 -7.46 -24.65
N GLY A 237 15.96 -6.66 -24.88
CA GLY A 237 15.83 -5.26 -25.31
C GLY A 237 15.19 -5.12 -26.69
N LYS A 238 15.62 -5.93 -27.66
CA LYS A 238 15.02 -5.97 -29.00
C LYS A 238 13.57 -6.45 -28.97
N GLN A 239 13.26 -7.44 -28.14
CA GLN A 239 11.89 -7.93 -27.96
C GLN A 239 10.99 -6.86 -27.34
N ALA A 240 11.47 -6.14 -26.31
CA ALA A 240 10.72 -5.04 -25.69
C ALA A 240 10.45 -3.88 -26.67
N TYR A 241 11.43 -3.52 -27.51
CA TYR A 241 11.24 -2.51 -28.55
C TYR A 241 10.24 -2.97 -29.63
N ALA A 242 10.36 -4.21 -30.09
CA ALA A 242 9.41 -4.80 -31.04
C ALA A 242 7.97 -4.83 -30.49
N ALA A 243 7.80 -5.15 -29.20
CA ALA A 243 6.50 -5.12 -28.54
C ALA A 243 5.91 -3.70 -28.48
N MET A 244 6.71 -2.68 -28.19
CA MET A 244 6.27 -1.28 -28.21
C MET A 244 5.83 -0.84 -29.61
N VAL A 245 6.62 -1.16 -30.65
CA VAL A 245 6.26 -0.85 -32.04
C VAL A 245 4.96 -1.55 -32.44
N GLN A 246 4.79 -2.82 -32.06
CA GLN A 246 3.56 -3.57 -32.33
C GLN A 246 2.35 -2.96 -31.60
N ALA A 247 2.50 -2.56 -30.33
CA ALA A 247 1.45 -1.90 -29.57
C ALA A 247 1.04 -0.57 -30.23
N ARG A 248 1.99 0.22 -30.71
CA ARG A 248 1.73 1.46 -31.45
C ARG A 248 0.92 1.22 -32.73
N GLU A 249 1.28 0.21 -33.53
CA GLU A 249 0.54 -0.13 -34.74
C GLU A 249 -0.88 -0.63 -34.44
N ASN A 250 -1.05 -1.44 -33.40
CA ASN A 250 -2.35 -1.95 -32.95
C ASN A 250 -3.29 -0.84 -32.43
N MET A 251 -2.74 0.28 -31.96
CA MET A 251 -3.51 1.43 -31.46
C MET A 251 -3.93 2.42 -32.56
N ARG A 252 -3.33 2.36 -33.77
CA ARG A 252 -3.73 3.24 -34.90
C ARG A 252 -5.22 3.17 -35.26
N PRO A 253 -5.88 2.00 -35.29
CA PRO A 253 -7.32 1.92 -35.52
C PRO A 253 -8.15 2.61 -34.43
N LEU A 254 -7.69 2.61 -33.18
CA LEU A 254 -8.35 3.30 -32.08
C LEU A 254 -8.32 4.82 -32.29
N PHE A 255 -7.15 5.38 -32.62
CA PHE A 255 -7.00 6.82 -32.92
C PHE A 255 -7.92 7.27 -34.06
N LYS A 256 -8.05 6.48 -35.13
CA LYS A 256 -8.99 6.77 -36.24
C LYS A 256 -10.46 6.76 -35.80
N LYS A 257 -10.81 5.97 -34.78
CA LYS A 257 -12.18 5.96 -34.21
C LYS A 257 -12.41 7.14 -33.27
N LEU A 258 -11.39 7.53 -32.50
CA LEU A 258 -11.42 8.73 -31.67
C LEU A 258 -11.58 10.00 -32.53
N GLU A 259 -10.87 10.11 -33.66
CA GLU A 259 -11.00 11.22 -34.63
C GLU A 259 -12.40 11.35 -35.23
N LYS A 260 -13.10 10.22 -35.38
CA LYS A 260 -14.46 10.16 -35.96
C LYS A 260 -15.57 10.27 -34.91
N PHE A 261 -15.21 10.36 -33.64
CA PHE A 261 -16.14 10.28 -32.51
C PHE A 261 -17.04 9.03 -32.55
N ASP A 262 -16.52 7.92 -33.06
CA ASP A 262 -17.26 6.68 -33.36
C ASP A 262 -16.67 5.50 -32.56
N LEU A 263 -16.83 5.56 -31.23
CA LEU A 263 -16.49 4.48 -30.31
C LEU A 263 -17.75 4.08 -29.50
N PRO A 264 -18.16 2.80 -29.47
CA PRO A 264 -19.31 2.37 -28.68
C PRO A 264 -19.01 2.39 -27.17
N ASP A 265 -20.03 2.63 -26.35
CA ASP A 265 -19.92 2.75 -24.89
C ASP A 265 -19.30 1.51 -24.24
N SER A 266 -19.58 0.31 -24.80
CA SER A 266 -19.00 -0.97 -24.35
C SER A 266 -17.47 -1.06 -24.47
N ILE A 267 -16.84 -0.14 -25.22
CA ILE A 267 -15.38 -0.04 -25.34
C ILE A 267 -14.88 1.18 -24.54
N ILE A 268 -15.66 2.26 -24.49
CA ILE A 268 -15.30 3.46 -23.71
C ILE A 268 -15.22 3.13 -22.23
N GLU A 269 -16.21 2.43 -21.67
CA GLU A 269 -16.26 2.10 -20.24
C GLU A 269 -14.99 1.37 -19.75
N PRO A 270 -14.55 0.24 -20.38
CA PRO A 270 -13.30 -0.41 -20.00
C PRO A 270 -12.06 0.47 -20.20
N VAL A 271 -12.03 1.32 -21.23
CA VAL A 271 -10.87 2.18 -21.51
C VAL A 271 -10.75 3.29 -20.46
N VAL A 272 -11.88 3.84 -20.00
CA VAL A 272 -11.93 4.82 -18.91
C VAL A 272 -11.62 4.18 -17.56
N GLU A 273 -12.08 2.95 -17.33
CA GLU A 273 -11.74 2.18 -16.15
C GLU A 273 -10.23 1.89 -16.10
N ILE A 274 -9.63 1.44 -17.21
CA ILE A 274 -8.18 1.24 -17.34
C ILE A 274 -7.43 2.55 -17.07
N GLU A 275 -7.87 3.67 -17.65
CA GLU A 275 -7.30 5.01 -17.43
C GLU A 275 -7.33 5.38 -15.94
N SER A 276 -8.43 5.07 -15.23
CA SER A 276 -8.61 5.40 -13.81
C SER A 276 -7.70 4.62 -12.85
N TYR A 277 -7.17 3.47 -13.27
CA TYR A 277 -6.18 2.71 -12.51
C TYR A 277 -4.76 3.29 -12.62
N PHE A 278 -4.50 4.19 -13.57
CA PHE A 278 -3.24 4.90 -13.63
C PHE A 278 -3.29 6.14 -12.75
N THR A 279 -2.39 6.21 -11.78
CA THR A 279 -2.13 7.42 -11.01
C THR A 279 -1.47 8.46 -11.92
N TYR A 280 -2.27 9.42 -12.36
CA TYR A 280 -1.76 10.62 -13.02
C TYR A 280 -1.05 11.48 -11.99
N PRO A 281 0.17 11.97 -12.25
CA PRO A 281 0.63 13.20 -11.62
C PRO A 281 -0.45 14.26 -11.96
N PRO A 282 -1.23 14.74 -10.97
CA PRO A 282 -0.75 15.12 -9.64
C PRO A 282 -1.61 14.53 -8.51
N GLU A 283 -1.94 13.23 -8.51
CA GLU A 283 -2.34 12.65 -7.22
C GLU A 283 -1.12 12.69 -6.31
N ASP A 284 -1.22 13.55 -5.29
CA ASP A 284 -0.17 13.70 -4.30
C ASP A 284 0.13 12.33 -3.72
N GLU A 285 1.31 11.80 -4.04
CA GLU A 285 1.80 10.57 -3.46
C GLU A 285 1.66 10.70 -1.93
N SER A 286 1.04 9.70 -1.30
CA SER A 286 0.83 9.72 0.15
C SER A 286 2.13 10.09 0.85
N PRO A 287 2.13 11.12 1.73
CA PRO A 287 3.32 11.50 2.50
C PRO A 287 3.95 10.34 3.27
N VAL A 288 3.12 9.38 3.67
CA VAL A 288 3.51 8.17 4.37
C VAL A 288 3.81 7.06 3.36
N ASN A 289 4.97 6.43 3.55
CA ASN A 289 5.31 5.19 2.88
C ASN A 289 4.71 3.99 3.63
N HIS A 290 3.65 3.42 3.07
CA HIS A 290 2.93 2.30 3.69
C HIS A 290 3.72 0.99 3.72
N ASP A 291 4.68 0.80 2.80
CA ASP A 291 5.47 -0.44 2.66
C ASP A 291 6.42 -0.69 3.85
N ILE A 292 6.63 0.32 4.69
CA ILE A 292 7.46 0.23 5.91
C ILE A 292 6.79 -0.64 6.96
N LEU A 293 5.47 -0.47 7.18
CA LEU A 293 4.72 -1.24 8.17
C LEU A 293 3.86 -2.35 7.56
N PHE A 294 3.51 -2.23 6.30
CA PHE A 294 2.72 -3.24 5.60
C PHE A 294 3.58 -4.02 4.63
N ARG A 295 3.22 -5.27 4.41
CA ARG A 295 3.79 -6.12 3.39
C ARG A 295 2.74 -6.46 2.34
N PRO A 296 3.08 -6.35 1.04
CA PRO A 296 2.25 -6.89 -0.02
C PRO A 296 2.37 -8.42 -0.02
N GLY A 297 1.26 -9.11 -0.24
CA GLY A 297 1.19 -10.54 -0.43
C GLY A 297 0.07 -10.88 -1.40
N MET A 298 0.00 -12.11 -1.88
CA MET A 298 -1.12 -12.58 -2.70
C MET A 298 -2.00 -13.49 -1.86
N ALA A 299 -3.30 -13.25 -1.87
CA ALA A 299 -4.27 -14.19 -1.34
C ALA A 299 -4.37 -15.44 -2.23
N PRO A 300 -4.90 -16.57 -1.72
CA PRO A 300 -5.12 -17.79 -2.49
C PRO A 300 -6.04 -17.62 -3.70
N ASP A 301 -6.84 -16.56 -3.73
CA ASP A 301 -7.70 -16.17 -4.86
C ASP A 301 -6.94 -15.39 -5.96
N GLY A 302 -5.67 -15.07 -5.72
CA GLY A 302 -4.81 -14.30 -6.62
C GLY A 302 -4.96 -12.77 -6.49
N SER A 303 -5.71 -12.28 -5.50
CA SER A 303 -5.82 -10.85 -5.20
C SER A 303 -4.62 -10.35 -4.38
N ASP A 304 -4.25 -9.09 -4.59
CA ASP A 304 -3.23 -8.43 -3.77
C ASP A 304 -3.79 -8.16 -2.37
N THR A 305 -3.02 -8.54 -1.35
CA THR A 305 -3.34 -8.37 0.06
C THR A 305 -2.24 -7.56 0.74
N PHE A 306 -2.64 -6.68 1.64
CA PHE A 306 -1.70 -5.93 2.47
C PHE A 306 -1.90 -6.36 3.92
N THR A 307 -0.87 -6.95 4.50
CA THR A 307 -0.88 -7.38 5.91
C THR A 307 0.18 -6.62 6.68
N PRO A 308 -0.02 -6.32 7.97
CA PRO A 308 0.97 -5.59 8.76
C PRO A 308 2.16 -6.50 9.09
N ARG A 309 3.35 -5.92 9.13
CA ARG A 309 4.60 -6.57 9.57
C ARG A 309 4.61 -6.61 11.10
N THR A 310 3.84 -7.51 11.66
CA THR A 310 3.62 -7.58 13.11
C THR A 310 3.63 -9.03 13.58
N LEU A 311 4.13 -9.25 14.79
CA LEU A 311 4.11 -10.51 15.50
C LEU A 311 3.43 -10.28 16.85
N ILE A 312 2.36 -11.04 17.13
CA ILE A 312 1.50 -10.88 18.29
C ILE A 312 1.52 -12.19 19.08
N TYR A 313 2.06 -12.11 20.29
CA TYR A 313 1.95 -13.16 21.30
C TYR A 313 0.84 -12.78 22.26
N ASP A 314 -0.11 -13.69 22.45
CA ASP A 314 -1.13 -13.52 23.48
C ASP A 314 -1.61 -14.89 23.95
N LEU A 315 -2.32 -14.90 25.08
CA LEU A 315 -2.95 -16.11 25.60
C LEU A 315 -4.10 -16.53 24.68
N LYS A 316 -4.35 -17.84 24.57
CA LYS A 316 -5.37 -18.40 23.66
C LYS A 316 -6.75 -17.74 23.78
N GLY A 317 -7.16 -17.34 24.98
CA GLY A 317 -8.46 -16.70 25.23
C GLY A 317 -8.54 -15.19 24.95
N ALA A 318 -7.40 -14.53 24.72
CA ALA A 318 -7.33 -13.06 24.61
C ALA A 318 -7.60 -12.55 23.19
N PHE A 319 -7.40 -13.40 22.17
CA PHE A 319 -7.74 -13.10 20.78
C PHE A 319 -9.24 -12.95 20.52
N GLY A 320 -10.12 -13.20 21.50
CA GLY A 320 -11.56 -12.99 21.39
C GLY A 320 -12.19 -13.85 20.28
N SER A 321 -12.93 -13.20 19.37
CA SER A 321 -13.55 -13.87 18.21
C SER A 321 -12.60 -14.04 17.02
N MET A 322 -11.37 -13.52 17.08
CA MET A 322 -10.42 -13.59 15.97
C MET A 322 -9.92 -15.03 15.78
N ARG A 323 -9.95 -15.50 14.56
CA ARG A 323 -9.38 -16.80 14.17
C ARG A 323 -7.90 -16.63 13.85
N LYS A 324 -7.09 -17.67 14.10
CA LYS A 324 -5.67 -17.67 13.72
C LYS A 324 -5.48 -17.52 12.20
N ILE A 325 -6.38 -18.15 11.44
CA ILE A 325 -6.41 -18.08 9.98
C ILE A 325 -7.59 -17.18 9.62
N ASN A 326 -7.27 -16.04 9.02
CA ASN A 326 -8.25 -15.05 8.59
C ASN A 326 -8.94 -15.50 7.30
N ALA A 327 -10.06 -14.85 6.95
CA ALA A 327 -10.81 -15.13 5.72
C ALA A 327 -9.93 -15.17 4.45
N LEU A 328 -8.88 -14.34 4.41
CA LEU A 328 -7.91 -14.29 3.31
C LEU A 328 -7.11 -15.60 3.13
N TYR A 329 -7.01 -16.46 4.15
CA TYR A 329 -6.19 -17.68 4.13
C TYR A 329 -7.00 -18.96 4.35
N GLU A 330 -8.34 -18.89 4.44
CA GLU A 330 -9.21 -20.06 4.70
C GLU A 330 -9.03 -21.20 3.68
N ALA A 331 -8.74 -20.88 2.42
CA ALA A 331 -8.53 -21.87 1.36
C ALA A 331 -7.26 -22.74 1.56
N GLU A 332 -6.28 -22.27 2.34
CA GLU A 332 -5.06 -23.06 2.65
C GLU A 332 -5.32 -24.08 3.77
N ASP A 333 -6.18 -23.77 4.74
CA ASP A 333 -6.47 -24.65 5.87
C ASP A 333 -7.32 -25.85 5.46
N ASP A 334 -8.30 -25.65 4.58
CA ASP A 334 -9.09 -26.75 3.99
C ASP A 334 -8.20 -27.71 3.18
N ARG A 335 -7.15 -27.21 2.52
CA ARG A 335 -6.17 -28.05 1.81
C ARG A 335 -5.22 -28.75 2.78
N SER A 336 -4.72 -28.04 3.80
CA SER A 336 -3.83 -28.57 4.84
C SER A 336 -4.48 -29.70 5.65
N ILE A 337 -5.77 -29.57 5.99
CA ILE A 337 -6.53 -30.59 6.73
C ILE A 337 -6.82 -31.82 5.86
N LEU A 338 -6.95 -31.66 4.55
CA LEU A 338 -7.21 -32.76 3.61
C LEU A 338 -5.93 -33.49 3.15
N ASP A 339 -4.77 -32.83 3.14
CA ASP A 339 -3.51 -33.37 2.59
C ASP A 339 -2.53 -33.93 3.62
N GLN A 340 -2.83 -33.91 4.93
CA GLN A 340 -2.04 -34.68 5.90
C GLN A 340 -2.46 -36.16 5.91
N PRO A 341 -1.58 -37.12 5.57
CA PRO A 341 -1.86 -38.54 5.80
C PRO A 341 -1.76 -38.81 7.31
N GLY A 342 -2.84 -38.54 8.04
CA GLY A 342 -2.92 -38.77 9.48
C GLY A 342 -2.73 -40.25 9.82
N VAL A 343 -1.78 -40.52 10.71
CA VAL A 343 -1.37 -41.86 11.22
C VAL A 343 -2.47 -42.55 12.06
N TRP A 344 -3.63 -41.92 12.26
CA TRP A 344 -4.69 -42.41 13.15
C TRP A 344 -5.91 -42.90 12.36
N PRO A 345 -6.33 -44.18 12.48
CA PRO A 345 -7.45 -44.75 11.74
C PRO A 345 -8.84 -44.37 12.29
N SER A 346 -8.95 -43.38 13.17
CA SER A 346 -10.22 -42.88 13.68
C SER A 346 -10.27 -41.37 13.57
N LYS A 347 -11.41 -40.83 13.10
CA LYS A 347 -11.71 -39.40 13.16
C LYS A 347 -11.36 -38.88 14.56
N PRO A 348 -10.48 -37.89 14.71
CA PRO A 348 -10.14 -37.37 16.01
C PRO A 348 -11.43 -36.95 16.71
N ILE A 349 -11.60 -37.38 17.96
CA ILE A 349 -12.61 -36.83 18.83
C ILE A 349 -12.21 -35.37 19.00
N VAL A 350 -12.85 -34.49 18.24
CA VAL A 350 -12.79 -33.05 18.46
C VAL A 350 -13.41 -32.84 19.84
N GLN A 351 -12.58 -32.86 20.89
CA GLN A 351 -12.95 -32.25 22.15
C GLN A 351 -13.34 -30.83 21.76
N ARG A 352 -14.65 -30.54 21.84
CA ARG A 352 -15.21 -29.25 21.46
C ARG A 352 -14.38 -28.19 22.18
N ALA A 353 -13.57 -27.48 21.40
CA ALA A 353 -12.88 -26.30 21.86
C ALA A 353 -13.90 -25.41 22.58
N SER A 354 -13.42 -24.72 23.61
CA SER A 354 -14.10 -23.59 24.25
C SER A 354 -15.11 -22.93 23.31
N LYS A 355 -16.37 -22.78 23.74
CA LYS A 355 -17.44 -22.11 22.98
C LYS A 355 -16.83 -20.94 22.20
N THR A 356 -16.90 -21.00 20.87
CA THR A 356 -16.42 -19.93 20.00
C THR A 356 -17.03 -18.61 20.44
N ILE A 357 -16.18 -17.64 20.79
CA ILE A 357 -16.62 -16.33 21.25
C ILE A 357 -17.35 -15.66 20.08
N PRO A 358 -18.60 -15.20 20.26
CA PRO A 358 -19.35 -14.56 19.18
C PRO A 358 -18.67 -13.26 18.77
N GLN A 359 -18.66 -13.00 17.46
CA GLN A 359 -18.17 -11.74 16.89
C GLN A 359 -18.92 -10.55 17.49
N SER A 360 -18.23 -9.41 17.57
CA SER A 360 -18.87 -8.14 17.94
C SER A 360 -19.79 -7.68 16.80
N ALA A 361 -20.84 -6.93 17.14
CA ALA A 361 -21.70 -6.32 16.12
C ALA A 361 -20.90 -5.38 15.19
N TYR A 362 -19.83 -4.77 15.71
CA TYR A 362 -18.90 -3.95 14.95
C TYR A 362 -18.20 -4.78 13.86
N GLN A 363 -17.63 -5.93 14.22
CA GLN A 363 -16.97 -6.82 13.26
C GLN A 363 -17.95 -7.39 12.23
N GLU A 364 -19.16 -7.79 12.64
CA GLU A 364 -20.18 -8.30 11.73
C GLU A 364 -20.57 -7.27 10.65
N HIS A 365 -20.64 -5.98 11.01
CA HIS A 365 -20.95 -4.91 10.05
C HIS A 365 -19.75 -4.62 9.14
N LEU A 366 -18.53 -4.62 9.68
CA LEU A 366 -17.31 -4.47 8.87
C LEU A 366 -17.16 -5.60 7.83
N ASP A 367 -17.34 -6.85 8.25
CA ASP A 367 -17.26 -8.02 7.36
C ASP A 367 -18.35 -7.98 6.27
N ALA A 368 -19.52 -7.39 6.57
CA ALA A 368 -20.61 -7.19 5.63
C ALA A 368 -20.47 -5.93 4.75
N GLY A 369 -19.46 -5.09 4.97
CA GLY A 369 -19.28 -3.80 4.28
C GLY A 369 -20.36 -2.75 4.64
N LEU A 370 -21.01 -2.90 5.80
CA LEU A 370 -22.00 -1.96 6.33
C LEU A 370 -21.34 -0.94 7.26
N GLU A 371 -21.99 0.21 7.45
CA GLU A 371 -21.51 1.18 8.45
C GLU A 371 -21.54 0.56 9.86
N PRO A 372 -20.40 0.54 10.57
CA PRO A 372 -20.33 -0.14 11.84
C PRO A 372 -21.01 0.66 12.96
N PRO A 373 -21.65 -0.01 13.94
CA PRO A 373 -22.24 0.64 15.09
C PRO A 373 -21.18 1.31 15.96
N GLN A 374 -21.59 2.35 16.69
CA GLN A 374 -20.69 3.04 17.62
C GLN A 374 -20.27 2.13 18.77
N LEU A 375 -18.96 2.10 19.04
CA LEU A 375 -18.38 1.38 20.15
C LEU A 375 -18.56 2.13 21.47
N SER A 376 -18.78 1.38 22.54
CA SER A 376 -18.81 1.85 23.93
C SER A 376 -17.88 1.00 24.80
N THR A 377 -17.54 1.51 25.99
CA THR A 377 -16.76 0.74 26.98
C THR A 377 -17.42 -0.58 27.39
N SER A 378 -18.74 -0.71 27.21
CA SER A 378 -19.49 -1.94 27.45
C SER A 378 -19.57 -2.89 26.24
N SER A 379 -19.40 -2.37 25.02
CA SER A 379 -19.45 -3.19 23.80
C SER A 379 -18.11 -3.87 23.51
N VAL A 380 -17.00 -3.18 23.83
CA VAL A 380 -15.64 -3.67 23.58
C VAL A 380 -15.24 -4.64 24.69
N ARG A 381 -14.97 -5.90 24.34
CA ARG A 381 -14.55 -6.94 25.29
C ARG A 381 -13.10 -7.37 25.05
N TYR A 382 -12.70 -7.45 23.79
CA TYR A 382 -11.38 -7.85 23.34
C TYR A 382 -10.79 -6.82 22.38
N TRP A 383 -9.47 -6.78 22.26
CA TRP A 383 -8.80 -5.90 21.30
C TRP A 383 -9.16 -6.25 19.84
N SER A 384 -9.52 -7.51 19.59
CA SER A 384 -9.96 -7.98 18.29
C SER A 384 -11.35 -7.50 17.88
N ASP A 385 -12.18 -7.03 18.83
CA ASP A 385 -13.56 -6.60 18.54
C ASP A 385 -13.63 -5.32 17.68
N TYR A 386 -12.52 -4.56 17.59
CA TYR A 386 -12.40 -3.29 16.85
C TYR A 386 -11.21 -3.26 15.87
N SER A 387 -10.64 -4.43 15.56
CA SER A 387 -9.54 -4.52 14.59
C SER A 387 -10.07 -4.41 13.17
N ARG A 388 -9.43 -3.56 12.36
CA ARG A 388 -9.79 -3.33 10.95
C ARG A 388 -8.84 -4.01 9.96
N VAL A 389 -7.73 -4.54 10.47
CA VAL A 389 -6.61 -5.02 9.66
C VAL A 389 -6.58 -6.55 9.72
N PHE A 390 -6.35 -7.17 8.58
CA PHE A 390 -6.09 -8.60 8.50
C PHE A 390 -4.62 -8.89 8.78
N TYR A 391 -4.37 -9.83 9.68
CA TYR A 391 -3.03 -10.30 10.01
C TYR A 391 -2.65 -11.52 9.16
N HIS A 392 -1.35 -11.71 8.97
CA HIS A 392 -0.84 -12.96 8.41
C HIS A 392 -1.00 -14.11 9.43
N PRO A 393 -1.24 -15.37 9.01
CA PRO A 393 -1.36 -16.49 9.96
C PRO A 393 -0.12 -16.72 10.82
N LYS A 394 1.08 -16.34 10.34
CA LYS A 394 2.32 -16.38 11.15
C LYS A 394 2.44 -15.23 12.14
N SER A 395 1.70 -14.13 11.95
CA SER A 395 1.70 -13.00 12.89
C SER A 395 1.00 -13.33 14.19
N ILE A 396 0.09 -14.31 14.21
CA ILE A 396 -0.74 -14.64 15.37
C ILE A 396 -0.19 -15.90 16.06
N VAL A 397 0.46 -15.72 17.21
CA VAL A 397 1.01 -16.80 18.02
C VAL A 397 0.22 -16.91 19.33
N GLN A 398 -0.53 -18.00 19.47
CA GLN A 398 -1.36 -18.26 20.64
C GLN A 398 -0.58 -19.14 21.64
N LEU A 399 -0.40 -18.63 22.85
CA LEU A 399 0.18 -19.39 23.96
C LEU A 399 -0.93 -20.18 24.65
N SER A 400 -0.78 -21.51 24.69
CA SER A 400 -1.80 -22.43 25.20
C SER A 400 -1.57 -22.92 26.63
N GLU A 401 -0.44 -22.55 27.24
CA GLU A 401 -0.08 -23.02 28.60
C GLU A 401 -0.85 -22.31 29.70
N PHE A 402 -1.31 -21.09 29.42
CA PHE A 402 -2.07 -20.25 30.35
C PHE A 402 -3.38 -19.80 29.71
N ASP A 403 -4.43 -19.74 30.54
CA ASP A 403 -5.73 -19.23 30.17
C ASP A 403 -5.93 -17.80 30.71
N VAL A 404 -6.70 -17.00 29.97
CA VAL A 404 -7.03 -15.63 30.39
C VAL A 404 -7.89 -15.67 31.65
N ASN A 405 -7.52 -14.86 32.65
CA ASN A 405 -8.19 -14.77 33.95
C ASN A 405 -8.23 -16.09 34.74
N ASP A 406 -7.25 -16.97 34.57
CA ASP A 406 -7.11 -18.14 35.44
C ASP A 406 -6.76 -17.71 36.88
N LYS A 407 -7.61 -18.10 37.82
CA LYS A 407 -7.42 -17.81 39.26
C LYS A 407 -6.45 -18.78 39.93
N LEU A 408 -6.22 -19.95 39.34
CA LEU A 408 -5.38 -21.00 39.89
C LEU A 408 -3.93 -20.83 39.43
N MET A 409 -3.71 -20.52 38.16
CA MET A 409 -2.38 -20.22 37.59
C MET A 409 -2.39 -18.85 36.90
N PRO A 410 -2.41 -17.75 37.68
CA PRO A 410 -2.44 -16.40 37.12
C PRO A 410 -1.12 -16.07 36.41
N PHE A 411 -1.20 -15.55 35.19
CA PHE A 411 -0.07 -15.07 34.41
C PHE A 411 0.34 -13.64 34.83
N GLU A 412 0.67 -13.46 36.11
CA GLU A 412 0.95 -12.14 36.71
C GLU A 412 2.40 -12.00 37.21
N ASN A 413 3.14 -13.08 37.44
CA ASN A 413 4.49 -13.02 38.01
C ASN A 413 5.55 -12.94 36.92
N TRP A 414 6.54 -12.04 37.08
CA TRP A 414 7.64 -11.87 36.12
C TRP A 414 8.41 -13.17 35.84
N ASP A 415 8.77 -13.93 36.89
CA ASP A 415 9.54 -15.18 36.76
C ASP A 415 8.81 -16.23 35.91
N VAL A 416 7.49 -16.32 36.05
CA VAL A 416 6.65 -17.27 35.28
C VAL A 416 6.70 -16.96 33.78
N GLY A 417 6.73 -15.68 33.42
CA GLY A 417 6.85 -15.27 32.03
C GLY A 417 8.23 -15.59 31.44
N MET A 418 9.29 -15.39 32.21
CA MET A 418 10.66 -15.74 31.80
C MET A 418 10.82 -17.25 31.61
N GLU A 419 10.36 -18.06 32.56
CA GLU A 419 10.40 -19.52 32.47
C GLU A 419 9.63 -20.05 31.25
N LEU A 420 8.46 -19.45 30.95
CA LEU A 420 7.67 -19.80 29.76
C LEU A 420 8.45 -19.50 28.47
N PHE A 421 9.13 -18.36 28.42
CA PHE A 421 9.97 -17.98 27.27
C PHE A 421 11.12 -18.97 27.07
N GLU A 422 11.92 -19.22 28.11
CA GLU A 422 13.07 -20.14 28.02
C GLU A 422 12.64 -21.54 27.59
N LYS A 423 11.50 -22.01 28.09
CA LYS A 423 10.94 -23.30 27.71
C LYS A 423 10.61 -23.36 26.22
N LEU A 424 9.88 -22.36 25.71
CA LEU A 424 9.46 -22.32 24.31
C LEU A 424 10.62 -22.09 23.34
N GLU A 425 11.59 -21.25 23.73
CA GLU A 425 12.80 -21.02 22.97
C GLU A 425 13.61 -22.30 22.81
N ARG A 426 13.77 -23.08 23.88
CA ARG A 426 14.46 -24.38 23.84
C ARG A 426 13.76 -25.41 22.95
N GLU A 427 12.43 -25.32 22.80
CA GLU A 427 11.65 -26.29 22.04
C GLU A 427 11.66 -26.01 20.53
N VAL A 428 11.61 -24.74 20.11
CA VAL A 428 11.31 -24.42 18.69
C VAL A 428 12.20 -23.33 18.07
N ASP A 429 13.09 -22.67 18.83
CA ASP A 429 13.84 -21.47 18.37
C ASP A 429 12.87 -20.39 17.82
N LEU A 430 12.38 -19.53 18.72
CA LEU A 430 11.36 -18.56 18.40
C LEU A 430 11.86 -17.51 17.40
N VAL A 431 13.15 -17.18 17.43
CA VAL A 431 13.72 -16.21 16.48
C VAL A 431 13.67 -16.75 15.06
N ASP A 432 14.12 -17.99 14.85
CA ASP A 432 14.13 -18.61 13.52
C ASP A 432 12.71 -18.91 13.02
N ARG A 433 11.84 -19.42 13.89
CA ARG A 433 10.46 -19.77 13.50
C ARG A 433 9.60 -18.55 13.20
N ASP A 434 9.57 -17.58 14.12
CA ASP A 434 8.54 -16.54 14.12
C ASP A 434 9.05 -15.21 13.57
N LEU A 435 10.24 -14.76 13.96
CA LEU A 435 10.73 -13.43 13.60
C LEU A 435 11.46 -13.42 12.26
N ARG A 436 12.37 -14.38 12.02
CA ARG A 436 13.25 -14.41 10.84
C ARG A 436 12.49 -14.32 9.51
N PRO A 437 11.33 -14.97 9.30
CA PRO A 437 10.58 -14.81 8.06
C PRO A 437 10.19 -13.36 7.78
N PHE A 438 9.81 -12.59 8.80
CA PHE A 438 9.43 -11.18 8.63
C PHE A 438 10.66 -10.28 8.42
N VAL A 439 11.80 -10.62 9.02
CA VAL A 439 13.05 -9.86 8.84
C VAL A 439 13.62 -10.08 7.43
N GLU A 440 13.58 -11.30 6.92
CA GLU A 440 14.06 -11.64 5.56
C GLU A 440 13.17 -11.06 4.45
N GLU A 441 11.88 -10.84 4.73
CA GLU A 441 10.92 -10.16 3.83
C GLU A 441 11.13 -8.63 3.75
N CYS A 442 12.03 -8.05 4.54
CA CYS A 442 12.30 -6.61 4.55
C CYS A 442 13.46 -6.26 3.62
N ASP A 443 13.27 -5.31 2.70
CA ASP A 443 14.37 -4.77 1.86
C ASP A 443 15.43 -4.05 2.69
N GLY A 444 15.01 -3.41 3.78
CA GLY A 444 15.87 -2.75 4.75
C GLY A 444 15.16 -2.57 6.08
N ILE A 445 15.55 -3.35 7.09
CA ILE A 445 15.00 -3.22 8.44
C ILE A 445 15.60 -2.00 9.14
N GLN A 446 14.75 -1.09 9.57
CA GLN A 446 15.15 0.08 10.34
C GLN A 446 15.35 -0.24 11.82
N GLY A 447 14.47 -1.06 12.39
CA GLY A 447 14.47 -1.44 13.78
C GLY A 447 13.24 -2.27 14.14
N LEU A 448 13.20 -2.77 15.37
CA LEU A 448 12.05 -3.47 15.94
C LEU A 448 11.37 -2.58 16.97
N GLN A 449 10.04 -2.56 16.96
CA GLN A 449 9.23 -1.96 18.01
C GLN A 449 8.51 -3.07 18.77
N ILE A 450 8.73 -3.12 20.08
CA ILE A 450 8.15 -4.10 21.00
C ILE A 450 7.18 -3.37 21.90
N PHE A 451 5.94 -3.86 21.97
CA PHE A 451 4.91 -3.38 22.88
C PHE A 451 4.64 -4.48 23.89
N THR A 452 4.82 -4.20 25.18
CA THR A 452 4.66 -5.22 26.22
C THR A 452 4.10 -4.64 27.52
N GLY A 453 3.38 -5.48 28.27
CA GLY A 453 3.06 -5.23 29.67
C GLY A 453 4.31 -5.37 30.52
N VAL A 454 4.58 -4.43 31.43
CA VAL A 454 5.79 -4.50 32.28
C VAL A 454 5.50 -4.77 33.75
N ASP A 455 4.24 -4.69 34.17
CA ASP A 455 3.80 -4.89 35.56
C ASP A 455 3.19 -6.27 35.82
N ASP A 456 3.24 -7.18 34.84
CA ASP A 456 2.79 -8.57 34.90
C ASP A 456 3.86 -9.56 34.37
N ALA A 457 3.45 -10.80 34.05
CA ALA A 457 4.35 -11.82 33.54
C ALA A 457 4.90 -11.50 32.13
N TRP A 458 4.24 -10.64 31.35
CA TRP A 458 4.75 -10.24 30.03
C TRP A 458 6.08 -9.51 30.12
N GLY A 459 6.34 -8.83 31.24
CA GLY A 459 7.63 -8.20 31.50
C GLY A 459 8.79 -9.20 31.45
N GLY A 460 8.62 -10.38 32.04
CA GLY A 460 9.64 -11.44 32.03
C GLY A 460 9.74 -12.15 30.68
N TRP A 461 8.59 -12.40 30.03
CA TRP A 461 8.56 -12.93 28.68
C TRP A 461 9.32 -12.03 27.69
N THR A 462 9.13 -10.72 27.78
CA THR A 462 9.81 -9.75 26.91
C THR A 462 11.28 -9.58 27.28
N SER A 463 11.66 -9.69 28.55
CA SER A 463 13.07 -9.72 28.97
C SER A 463 13.84 -10.84 28.24
N GLY A 464 13.31 -12.06 28.23
CA GLY A 464 13.94 -13.17 27.50
C GLY A 464 14.02 -12.92 25.99
N TRP A 465 12.96 -12.38 25.38
CA TRP A 465 12.98 -11.96 23.97
C TRP A 465 14.08 -10.94 23.69
N LEU A 466 14.23 -9.91 24.52
CA LEU A 466 15.23 -8.87 24.31
C LEU A 466 16.66 -9.39 24.38
N GLU A 467 16.95 -10.26 25.35
CA GLU A 467 18.26 -10.91 25.47
C GLU A 467 18.59 -11.69 24.19
N ARG A 468 17.64 -12.52 23.74
CA ARG A 468 17.81 -13.32 22.52
C ARG A 468 17.94 -12.46 21.25
N LEU A 469 17.18 -11.36 21.17
CA LEU A 469 17.25 -10.42 20.05
C LEU A 469 18.57 -9.64 20.05
N ARG A 470 19.13 -9.32 21.20
CA ARG A 470 20.44 -8.65 21.29
C ARG A 470 21.59 -9.57 20.91
N ASP A 471 21.49 -10.86 21.21
CA ASP A 471 22.46 -11.86 20.77
C ASP A 471 22.48 -12.03 19.24
N GLU A 472 21.32 -12.07 18.59
CA GLU A 472 21.20 -12.27 17.13
C GLU A 472 21.38 -10.96 16.33
N TYR A 473 20.80 -9.87 16.82
CA TYR A 473 20.69 -8.60 16.11
C TYR A 473 21.28 -7.42 16.90
N GLY A 474 22.47 -7.59 17.47
CA GLY A 474 23.06 -6.61 18.40
C GLY A 474 23.15 -5.17 17.91
N LYS A 475 23.27 -4.92 16.60
CA LYS A 475 23.34 -3.56 16.01
C LYS A 475 21.99 -2.95 15.62
N MET A 476 20.91 -3.71 15.70
CA MET A 476 19.59 -3.23 15.29
C MET A 476 19.00 -2.31 16.35
N SER A 477 18.33 -1.24 15.94
CA SER A 477 17.59 -0.38 16.87
C SER A 477 16.38 -1.15 17.40
N ILE A 478 16.29 -1.32 18.71
CA ILE A 478 15.18 -2.02 19.38
C ILE A 478 14.50 -1.06 20.35
N TRP A 479 13.28 -0.67 19.99
CA TRP A 479 12.44 0.22 20.77
C TRP A 479 11.44 -0.58 21.58
N THR A 480 11.42 -0.39 22.90
CA THR A 480 10.51 -1.10 23.78
C THR A 480 9.57 -0.11 24.46
N TRP A 481 8.29 -0.20 24.13
CA TRP A 481 7.20 0.55 24.77
C TRP A 481 6.65 -0.29 25.92
N GLY A 482 7.02 0.07 27.15
CA GLY A 482 6.65 -0.63 28.36
C GLY A 482 5.34 -0.11 28.93
N LEU A 483 4.23 -0.78 28.63
CA LEU A 483 2.90 -0.40 29.05
C LEU A 483 2.58 -0.98 30.44
N GLY A 484 1.92 -0.20 31.28
CA GLY A 484 1.47 -0.72 32.58
C GLY A 484 0.86 0.37 33.44
N ASP A 485 0.17 -0.05 34.49
CA ASP A 485 -0.22 0.86 35.57
C ASP A 485 0.89 0.99 36.61
N HIS A 486 1.74 -0.03 36.68
CA HIS A 486 2.91 -0.11 37.51
C HIS A 486 2.66 0.21 39.00
N GLY A 487 1.48 -0.17 39.48
CA GLY A 487 1.01 0.00 40.85
C GLY A 487 0.47 1.40 41.20
N ALA A 488 0.26 2.28 40.23
CA ALA A 488 -0.28 3.62 40.45
C ALA A 488 -1.79 3.61 40.79
N ASN A 489 -2.57 2.66 40.25
CA ASN A 489 -4.01 2.58 40.45
C ASN A 489 -4.36 2.24 41.90
N ASN A 490 -4.94 3.22 42.59
CA ASN A 490 -5.35 3.08 43.98
C ASN A 490 -6.61 2.22 44.17
N LYS A 491 -7.35 1.88 43.10
CA LYS A 491 -8.50 0.97 43.16
C LYS A 491 -8.07 -0.49 43.31
N THR A 492 -6.87 -0.83 42.85
CA THR A 492 -6.32 -2.18 42.91
C THR A 492 -5.91 -2.53 44.36
N PRO A 493 -6.15 -3.78 44.83
CA PRO A 493 -5.72 -4.22 46.15
C PRO A 493 -4.23 -4.00 46.40
N ARG A 494 -3.87 -3.62 47.63
CA ARG A 494 -2.48 -3.29 47.99
C ARG A 494 -1.49 -4.39 47.64
N GLU A 495 -1.82 -5.66 47.88
CA GLU A 495 -0.93 -6.78 47.58
C GLU A 495 -0.63 -6.88 46.07
N GLN A 496 -1.65 -6.76 45.22
CA GLN A 496 -1.48 -6.85 43.77
C GLN A 496 -0.71 -5.63 43.22
N ARG A 497 -0.95 -4.43 43.77
CA ARG A 497 -0.15 -3.25 43.44
C ARG A 497 1.33 -3.42 43.78
N LEU A 498 1.61 -4.03 44.92
CA LEU A 498 2.98 -4.31 45.34
C LEU A 498 3.66 -5.32 44.40
N LYS A 499 2.94 -6.36 43.95
CA LYS A 499 3.43 -7.27 42.90
C LYS A 499 3.71 -6.54 41.59
N GLN A 500 2.79 -5.69 41.13
CA GLN A 500 2.98 -4.85 39.94
C GLN A 500 4.24 -3.96 40.03
N ILE A 501 4.48 -3.35 41.20
CA ILE A 501 5.69 -2.55 41.42
C ILE A 501 6.94 -3.41 41.32
N ALA A 502 6.96 -4.60 41.94
CA ALA A 502 8.09 -5.52 41.88
C ALA A 502 8.37 -6.01 40.45
N ASN A 503 7.34 -6.45 39.72
CA ASN A 503 7.46 -6.84 38.31
C ASN A 503 7.99 -5.68 37.47
N SER A 504 7.41 -4.48 37.63
CA SER A 504 7.83 -3.29 36.87
C SER A 504 9.28 -2.92 37.12
N ALA A 505 9.81 -3.18 38.31
CA ALA A 505 11.21 -2.91 38.64
C ALA A 505 12.17 -3.90 37.99
N ARG A 506 11.82 -5.19 37.98
CA ARG A 506 12.60 -6.23 37.27
C ARG A 506 12.60 -5.98 35.77
N SER A 507 11.43 -5.69 35.21
CA SER A 507 11.30 -5.27 33.81
C SER A 507 12.13 -4.02 33.53
N LEU A 508 12.05 -2.99 34.37
CA LEU A 508 12.82 -1.74 34.18
C LEU A 508 14.33 -1.99 34.10
N GLN A 509 14.87 -2.87 34.94
CA GLN A 509 16.29 -3.21 34.91
C GLN A 509 16.67 -3.83 33.55
N VAL A 510 16.02 -4.94 33.18
CA VAL A 510 16.41 -5.70 31.97
C VAL A 510 16.06 -4.93 30.69
N LEU A 511 14.85 -4.37 30.61
CA LEU A 511 14.40 -3.64 29.43
C LEU A 511 15.21 -2.35 29.24
N GLY A 512 15.60 -1.66 30.31
CA GLY A 512 16.43 -0.46 30.26
C GLY A 512 17.86 -0.74 29.78
N GLU A 513 18.43 -1.87 30.19
CA GLU A 513 19.79 -2.28 29.79
C GLU A 513 19.85 -2.87 28.37
N GLN A 514 18.83 -3.63 27.95
CA GLN A 514 18.84 -4.35 26.68
C GLN A 514 18.18 -3.58 25.53
N SER A 515 17.20 -2.71 25.77
CA SER A 515 16.60 -1.91 24.69
C SER A 515 17.56 -0.84 24.19
N SER A 516 17.38 -0.39 22.94
CA SER A 516 18.05 0.81 22.41
C SER A 516 17.42 2.05 23.01
N VAL A 517 16.09 2.07 23.01
CA VAL A 517 15.26 3.05 23.69
C VAL A 517 14.17 2.30 24.45
N TYR A 518 14.07 2.53 25.76
CA TYR A 518 12.98 2.01 26.59
C TYR A 518 12.09 3.17 27.04
N VAL A 519 10.79 3.06 26.75
CA VAL A 519 9.81 4.09 27.09
C VAL A 519 8.75 3.49 28.01
N PRO A 520 8.84 3.72 29.33
CA PRO A 520 7.78 3.31 30.25
C PRO A 520 6.57 4.25 30.12
N ILE A 521 5.40 3.68 29.87
CA ILE A 521 4.14 4.39 29.68
C ILE A 521 3.13 3.93 30.73
N SER A 522 2.75 4.87 31.59
CA SER A 522 1.67 4.69 32.56
C SER A 522 0.31 4.66 31.87
N ASN A 523 -0.57 3.78 32.35
CA ASN A 523 -1.98 3.73 31.95
C ASN A 523 -2.76 4.96 32.43
N THR A 524 -2.29 5.72 33.42
CA THR A 524 -2.96 6.95 33.86
C THR A 524 -1.98 8.11 33.77
N PRO A 525 -2.31 9.18 33.02
CA PRO A 525 -1.46 10.35 32.96
C PRO A 525 -1.47 11.08 34.31
N THR A 526 -0.37 11.78 34.61
CA THR A 526 -0.20 12.52 35.88
C THR A 526 -1.24 13.62 36.03
N LYS A 527 -1.54 14.30 34.92
CA LYS A 527 -2.59 15.32 34.82
C LYS A 527 -3.53 14.91 33.69
N ILE A 528 -4.84 15.01 33.93
CA ILE A 528 -5.86 14.78 32.91
C ILE A 528 -6.38 16.16 32.47
N PRO A 529 -6.09 16.61 31.24
CA PRO A 529 -6.62 17.86 30.72
C PRO A 529 -8.15 17.87 30.66
N SER A 530 -8.75 19.06 30.73
CA SER A 530 -10.22 19.21 30.74
C SER A 530 -10.92 18.75 29.46
N TYR A 531 -10.20 18.77 28.33
CA TYR A 531 -10.71 18.30 27.04
C TYR A 531 -10.72 16.77 26.91
N LEU A 532 -10.14 16.04 27.88
CA LEU A 532 -9.98 14.59 27.80
C LEU A 532 -10.95 13.86 28.73
N LYS A 533 -11.94 13.17 28.16
CA LYS A 533 -12.87 12.29 28.89
C LYS A 533 -12.30 10.87 28.97
N TYR A 534 -11.44 10.68 29.96
CA TYR A 534 -10.68 9.44 30.13
C TYR A 534 -11.30 8.49 31.17
N ASP A 535 -11.42 7.21 30.82
CA ASP A 535 -11.76 6.14 31.76
C ASP A 535 -10.57 5.19 31.90
N SER A 536 -9.85 5.31 33.02
CA SER A 536 -8.68 4.48 33.31
C SER A 536 -8.99 3.01 33.57
N THR A 537 -10.27 2.64 33.70
CA THR A 537 -10.67 1.23 33.91
C THR A 537 -10.91 0.48 32.60
N SER A 538 -11.04 1.20 31.48
CA SER A 538 -11.28 0.63 30.16
C SER A 538 -9.97 0.53 29.38
N PRO A 539 -9.46 -0.68 29.10
CA PRO A 539 -8.25 -0.85 28.29
C PRO A 539 -8.36 -0.19 26.91
N TRP A 540 -9.56 -0.17 26.32
CA TRP A 540 -9.82 0.48 25.04
C TRP A 540 -9.53 1.99 25.08
N HIS A 541 -9.96 2.70 26.15
CA HIS A 541 -9.64 4.13 26.32
C HIS A 541 -8.14 4.35 26.56
N VAL A 542 -7.53 3.50 27.39
CA VAL A 542 -6.08 3.55 27.69
C VAL A 542 -5.27 3.44 26.41
N THR A 543 -5.53 2.40 25.61
CA THR A 543 -4.83 2.17 24.34
C THR A 543 -5.09 3.27 23.33
N ALA A 544 -6.31 3.83 23.29
CA ALA A 544 -6.64 4.93 22.39
C ALA A 544 -5.78 6.17 22.69
N LEU A 545 -5.56 6.52 23.97
CA LEU A 545 -4.70 7.64 24.34
C LEU A 545 -3.23 7.38 23.97
N GLN A 546 -2.74 6.19 24.33
CA GLN A 546 -1.33 5.83 24.12
C GLN A 546 -0.97 5.78 22.63
N VAL A 547 -1.83 5.19 21.80
CA VAL A 547 -1.60 5.08 20.35
C VAL A 547 -1.56 6.46 19.68
N VAL A 548 -2.40 7.42 20.08
CA VAL A 548 -2.37 8.79 19.53
C VAL A 548 -0.98 9.40 19.66
N GLY A 549 -0.37 9.25 20.83
CA GLY A 549 0.99 9.71 21.07
C GLY A 549 2.03 8.90 20.31
N ILE A 550 2.05 7.58 20.48
CA ILE A 550 3.09 6.69 19.93
C ILE A 550 3.13 6.77 18.40
N GLU A 551 1.97 6.75 17.74
CA GLU A 551 1.85 6.83 16.28
C GLU A 551 2.25 8.21 15.76
N SER A 552 1.98 9.26 16.53
CA SER A 552 2.45 10.62 16.22
C SER A 552 3.95 10.76 16.40
N MET A 553 4.55 10.15 17.43
CA MET A 553 5.99 10.17 17.67
C MET A 553 6.78 9.42 16.59
N THR A 554 6.25 8.27 16.15
CA THR A 554 6.89 7.39 15.16
C THR A 554 6.48 7.67 13.72
N ILE A 555 5.80 8.79 13.44
CA ILE A 555 5.40 9.13 12.07
C ILE A 555 6.58 9.47 11.18
N SER A 556 7.58 10.16 11.75
CA SER A 556 8.77 10.65 11.04
C SER A 556 9.55 9.50 10.38
N SER A 557 9.53 8.32 10.99
CA SER A 557 10.20 7.11 10.46
C SER A 557 9.51 6.54 9.22
N ARG A 558 8.24 6.91 8.99
CA ARG A 558 7.40 6.41 7.91
C ARG A 558 7.16 7.42 6.79
N LEU A 559 7.58 8.68 6.97
CA LEU A 559 7.48 9.69 5.94
C LEU A 559 8.43 9.39 4.76
N ARG A 560 7.99 9.74 3.55
CA ARG A 560 8.82 9.64 2.33
C ARG A 560 9.97 10.65 2.39
N THR A 561 11.11 10.28 1.82
CA THR A 561 12.31 11.13 1.75
C THR A 561 12.14 12.39 0.91
N THR A 562 11.15 12.41 0.02
CA THR A 562 10.80 13.57 -0.82
C THR A 562 10.20 14.72 -0.01
N LEU A 563 9.67 14.43 1.17
CA LEU A 563 9.10 15.40 2.09
C LEU A 563 10.10 15.71 3.21
N GLY A 564 10.21 16.99 3.57
CA GLY A 564 10.93 17.38 4.79
C GLY A 564 10.27 16.74 6.03
N GLY A 565 11.06 16.48 7.06
CA GLY A 565 10.56 15.92 8.33
C GLY A 565 10.66 14.41 8.49
N ARG A 566 11.27 13.69 7.53
CA ARG A 566 11.64 12.27 7.73
C ARG A 566 12.79 12.16 8.75
N GLY A 567 12.60 11.31 9.76
CA GLY A 567 13.61 10.95 10.75
C GLY A 567 13.53 9.47 11.04
N THR A 568 14.65 8.75 10.95
CA THR A 568 14.66 7.32 11.24
C THR A 568 14.52 7.04 12.74
N LEU A 569 14.16 5.80 13.11
CA LEU A 569 14.18 5.39 14.52
C LEU A 569 15.58 5.53 15.13
N GLN A 570 16.64 5.37 14.33
CA GLN A 570 18.02 5.61 14.78
C GLN A 570 18.27 7.10 15.02
N ASP A 571 17.81 7.99 14.14
CA ASP A 571 17.99 9.45 14.33
C ASP A 571 17.30 9.94 15.62
N LEU A 572 16.11 9.38 15.91
CA LEU A 572 15.40 9.61 17.16
C LEU A 572 16.17 9.06 18.38
N GLU A 573 16.72 7.84 18.25
CA GLU A 573 17.55 7.22 19.29
C GLU A 573 18.80 8.06 19.60
N ASP A 574 19.52 8.51 18.57
CA ASP A 574 20.76 9.27 18.72
C ASP A 574 20.54 10.63 19.41
N THR A 575 19.36 11.23 19.24
CA THR A 575 18.96 12.47 19.92
C THR A 575 18.73 12.26 21.42
N ILE A 576 18.04 11.17 21.76
CA ILE A 576 17.62 10.84 23.13
C ILE A 576 18.80 10.25 23.92
N ASN A 577 19.66 9.47 23.25
CA ASN A 577 20.77 8.73 23.83
C ASN A 577 22.14 9.25 23.37
N SER A 578 22.36 10.57 23.46
CA SER A 578 23.59 11.23 23.00
C SER A 578 24.87 10.71 23.68
N THR A 579 24.77 10.17 24.90
CA THR A 579 25.90 9.59 25.67
C THR A 579 26.06 8.08 25.51
N GLY A 580 25.13 7.41 24.80
CA GLY A 580 25.12 5.95 24.59
C GLY A 580 24.67 5.10 25.78
N LYS A 581 24.57 5.69 26.98
CA LYS A 581 24.15 5.02 28.22
C LYS A 581 22.71 5.34 28.63
N ARG A 582 22.16 6.48 28.21
CA ARG A 582 20.84 6.97 28.66
C ARG A 582 19.74 6.54 27.70
N ARG A 583 19.22 5.33 27.91
CA ARG A 583 18.30 4.65 26.99
C ARG A 583 16.82 4.76 27.37
N ILE A 584 16.54 5.09 28.62
CA ILE A 584 15.19 5.31 29.16
C ILE A 584 14.75 6.75 28.84
N ALA A 585 13.60 6.88 28.18
CA ALA A 585 13.02 8.18 27.82
C ALA A 585 11.64 8.37 28.45
N LYS A 586 11.38 9.60 28.90
CA LYS A 586 10.06 10.09 29.31
C LYS A 586 9.22 10.37 28.08
N PHE A 587 7.94 9.99 28.13
CA PHE A 587 6.99 10.24 27.05
C PHE A 587 5.90 11.21 27.46
N GLU A 588 5.72 12.24 26.64
CA GLU A 588 4.80 13.35 26.85
C GLU A 588 4.10 13.73 25.55
N MET A 589 2.91 14.31 25.64
CA MET A 589 2.18 14.78 24.46
C MET A 589 1.24 15.93 24.79
N SER A 590 0.83 16.66 23.75
CA SER A 590 -0.21 17.68 23.75
C SER A 590 -1.18 17.46 22.58
N ILE A 591 -2.46 17.69 22.82
CA ILE A 591 -3.52 17.51 21.83
C ILE A 591 -4.31 18.82 21.68
N ALA A 592 -4.53 19.24 20.43
CA ALA A 592 -5.23 20.47 20.11
C ALA A 592 -6.19 20.32 18.92
N ASP A 593 -7.15 21.25 18.81
CA ASP A 593 -8.03 21.36 17.65
C ASP A 593 -7.21 22.00 16.50
N PRO A 594 -7.08 21.31 15.36
CA PRO A 594 -6.31 21.81 14.22
C PRO A 594 -6.74 23.21 13.76
N ASN A 595 -8.04 23.52 13.78
CA ASN A 595 -8.54 24.81 13.31
C ASN A 595 -8.13 25.94 14.25
N VAL A 596 -8.18 25.69 15.56
CA VAL A 596 -7.78 26.66 16.57
C VAL A 596 -6.28 26.95 16.49
N LEU A 597 -5.45 25.95 16.17
CA LEU A 597 -4.03 26.17 15.95
C LEU A 597 -3.77 26.99 14.68
N LEU A 598 -4.45 26.67 13.58
CA LEU A 598 -4.35 27.41 12.33
C LEU A 598 -4.72 28.89 12.50
N ASP A 599 -5.82 29.17 13.18
CA ASP A 599 -6.28 30.54 13.46
C ASP A 599 -5.23 31.31 14.30
N LYS A 600 -4.69 30.68 15.35
CA LYS A 600 -3.63 31.28 16.18
C LYS A 600 -2.36 31.55 15.38
N ALA A 601 -1.95 30.62 14.53
CA ALA A 601 -0.77 30.78 13.68
C ALA A 601 -0.96 31.93 12.69
N ALA A 602 -2.15 32.04 12.08
CA ALA A 602 -2.51 33.13 11.17
C ALA A 602 -2.55 34.50 11.89
N ASP A 603 -3.17 34.57 13.06
CA ASP A 603 -3.24 35.80 13.87
C ASP A 603 -1.85 36.33 14.24
N ILE A 604 -0.94 35.44 14.61
CA ILE A 604 0.44 35.80 14.95
C ILE A 604 1.22 36.21 13.71
N ALA A 605 1.08 35.49 12.60
CA ALA A 605 1.71 35.84 11.32
C ALA A 605 1.25 37.24 10.85
N GLU A 606 -0.05 37.53 10.96
CA GLU A 606 -0.60 38.86 10.70
C GLU A 606 -0.06 39.92 11.66
N SER A 607 0.07 39.59 12.95
CA SER A 607 0.60 40.50 13.98
C SER A 607 2.07 40.83 13.72
N MET A 608 2.88 39.83 13.33
CA MET A 608 4.27 40.01 12.93
C MET A 608 4.39 40.84 11.64
N ALA A 609 3.52 40.60 10.66
CA ALA A 609 3.45 41.40 9.44
C ALA A 609 3.05 42.86 9.71
N LYS A 610 2.17 43.10 10.68
CA LYS A 610 1.72 44.45 11.10
C LYS A 610 2.76 45.19 11.94
N LEU A 611 3.61 44.49 12.71
CA LEU A 611 4.61 45.15 13.57
C LEU A 611 5.86 45.63 12.83
N GLY A 612 6.09 45.19 11.59
CA GLY A 612 7.28 45.54 10.82
C GLY A 612 8.57 44.97 11.44
N SER A 613 9.56 44.68 10.59
CA SER A 613 10.84 44.06 10.93
C SER A 613 11.76 44.98 11.77
N THR A 614 11.31 45.42 12.94
CA THR A 614 12.11 46.19 13.91
C THR A 614 11.83 45.72 15.34
N ARG A 615 12.24 44.50 15.64
CA ARG A 615 12.80 44.19 16.96
C ARG A 615 14.14 43.51 16.76
N SER A 616 15.19 44.28 16.99
CA SER A 616 16.50 43.77 17.39
C SER A 616 16.28 42.75 18.50
N ARG A 617 16.85 41.56 18.33
CA ARG A 617 17.11 40.55 19.37
C ARG A 617 17.57 41.25 20.65
N GLN A 618 16.66 41.49 21.58
CA GLN A 618 17.01 41.47 22.99
C GLN A 618 16.85 40.02 23.39
N ALA A 619 17.93 39.26 23.20
CA ALA A 619 18.10 38.00 23.89
C ALA A 619 18.09 38.35 25.39
N SER A 620 16.95 38.11 26.02
CA SER A 620 16.92 37.87 27.45
C SER A 620 17.74 36.61 27.65
N GLU A 621 18.99 36.75 28.07
CA GLU A 621 19.72 35.68 28.74
C GLU A 621 18.88 35.25 29.95
N GLY A 622 18.10 34.20 29.79
CA GLY A 622 17.20 33.69 30.83
C GLY A 622 16.39 32.52 30.29
N ASP A 623 16.89 31.31 30.54
CA ASP A 623 16.28 29.99 30.32
C ASP A 623 15.62 29.76 28.94
N ASP A 624 16.27 28.93 28.11
CA ASP A 624 15.62 28.21 27.00
C ASP A 624 14.50 27.30 27.57
N GLU A 625 13.31 27.86 27.81
CA GLU A 625 12.14 27.09 28.24
C GLU A 625 11.66 26.20 27.09
N LEU A 626 11.98 24.90 27.18
CA LEU A 626 11.42 23.87 26.31
C LEU A 626 9.89 23.87 26.38
N THR A 627 9.24 23.42 25.30
CA THR A 627 7.76 23.41 25.25
C THR A 627 7.19 22.52 26.36
N GLU A 628 6.20 23.03 27.09
CA GLU A 628 5.53 22.28 28.17
C GLU A 628 4.39 21.43 27.56
N PHE A 629 4.34 20.16 27.93
CA PHE A 629 3.28 19.25 27.49
C PHE A 629 2.16 19.17 28.52
N ASP A 630 0.92 18.97 28.06
CA ASP A 630 -0.24 18.89 28.94
C ASP A 630 -0.54 17.48 29.46
N ILE A 631 -0.05 16.44 28.77
CA ILE A 631 -0.17 15.02 29.14
C ILE A 631 1.22 14.44 29.37
N ASP A 632 1.47 14.02 30.62
CA ASP A 632 2.68 13.28 31.04
C ASP A 632 2.28 11.87 31.48
N VAL A 633 2.75 10.86 30.74
CA VAL A 633 2.52 9.43 31.01
C VAL A 633 3.74 8.71 31.59
N PHE A 634 4.79 9.44 31.94
CA PHE A 634 6.01 8.89 32.53
C PHE A 634 6.00 8.98 34.06
N THR A 635 5.63 10.15 34.59
CA THR A 635 5.75 10.45 36.02
C THR A 635 4.73 9.66 36.86
N ARG A 636 5.17 9.15 38.01
CA ARG A 636 4.39 8.27 38.90
C ARG A 636 4.17 8.92 40.26
N ASP A 637 2.91 9.06 40.67
CA ASP A 637 2.54 9.45 42.03
C ASP A 637 2.67 8.27 43.01
N TYR A 638 3.90 7.88 43.30
CA TYR A 638 4.16 7.16 44.54
C TYR A 638 3.95 8.15 45.68
N ARG A 639 2.86 7.97 46.45
CA ARG A 639 2.45 8.82 47.59
C ARG A 639 3.52 9.03 48.68
N THR A 640 4.74 8.55 48.49
CA THR A 640 5.90 8.69 49.36
C THR A 640 6.80 9.90 49.05
N ALA A 641 6.59 10.66 47.97
CA ALA A 641 7.46 11.81 47.65
C ALA A 641 6.91 13.15 48.20
N THR A 642 7.00 13.36 49.52
CA THR A 642 6.89 14.70 50.13
C THR A 642 8.24 15.43 50.12
N GLY A 643 8.88 15.51 48.95
CA GLY A 643 10.14 16.23 48.75
C GLY A 643 9.94 17.44 47.84
N LYS A 644 10.69 18.53 48.08
CA LYS A 644 10.80 19.63 47.10
C LYS A 644 11.27 19.03 45.77
N THR A 645 10.48 19.16 44.71
CA THR A 645 10.88 18.77 43.35
C THR A 645 12.08 19.64 42.95
N LYS A 646 13.27 19.04 42.84
CA LYS A 646 14.42 19.71 42.23
C LYS A 646 14.06 20.05 40.77
N LYS A 647 14.61 21.16 40.23
CA LYS A 647 14.45 21.51 38.81
C LYS A 647 14.99 20.35 37.96
N GLU A 648 14.13 19.80 37.11
CA GLU A 648 14.46 18.71 36.19
C GLU A 648 15.50 19.21 35.17
N HIS A 649 16.54 18.42 34.94
CA HIS A 649 17.54 18.72 33.91
C HIS A 649 17.31 17.79 32.72
N VAL A 650 17.18 18.37 31.53
CA VAL A 650 16.96 17.67 30.27
C VAL A 650 18.27 17.51 29.54
N PHE A 651 18.60 16.27 29.16
CA PHE A 651 19.81 15.93 28.39
C PHE A 651 19.56 15.98 26.89
N GLY A 652 18.42 15.47 26.45
CA GLY A 652 18.04 15.39 25.05
C GLY A 652 16.54 15.23 24.89
N ARG A 653 15.98 15.73 23.78
CA ARG A 653 14.56 15.70 23.51
C ARG A 653 14.28 15.57 22.00
N ALA A 654 13.54 14.54 21.63
CA ALA A 654 13.02 14.39 20.28
C ALA A 654 11.53 14.73 20.27
N GLU A 655 11.10 15.62 19.38
CA GLU A 655 9.70 16.02 19.26
C GLU A 655 9.14 15.68 17.88
N ALA A 656 7.90 15.23 17.85
CA ALA A 656 7.14 15.03 16.61
C ALA A 656 5.83 15.82 16.67
N SER A 657 5.60 16.68 15.68
CA SER A 657 4.41 17.53 15.60
C SER A 657 3.55 17.20 14.38
N ARG A 658 2.24 17.24 14.59
CA ARG A 658 1.19 17.12 13.57
C ARG A 658 0.28 18.34 13.66
N GLY A 659 0.18 19.09 12.57
CA GLY A 659 -0.51 20.38 12.54
C GLY A 659 0.41 21.55 12.84
N GLU A 660 -0.12 22.76 12.70
CA GLU A 660 0.64 24.01 12.80
C GLU A 660 0.87 24.41 14.27
N TRP A 661 1.80 23.73 14.92
CA TRP A 661 2.27 24.09 16.26
C TRP A 661 3.27 25.24 16.17
N LEU A 662 3.07 26.28 16.98
CA LEU A 662 4.00 27.41 17.08
C LEU A 662 5.22 27.01 17.92
N LEU A 663 6.23 26.47 17.25
CA LEU A 663 7.49 26.04 17.86
C LEU A 663 8.58 27.09 17.61
N SER A 664 9.49 27.29 18.56
CA SER A 664 10.58 28.26 18.44
C SER A 664 11.76 27.71 17.62
N ASP A 665 11.98 28.21 16.40
CA ASP A 665 13.06 27.75 15.50
C ASP A 665 14.49 27.86 16.10
N ASP A 666 14.69 28.73 17.08
CA ASP A 666 16.01 29.00 17.68
C ASP A 666 16.53 27.87 18.62
N SER A 667 15.84 26.73 18.75
CA SER A 667 16.14 25.67 19.74
C SER A 667 16.53 24.30 19.18
N GLU A 668 16.66 24.14 17.86
CA GLU A 668 17.20 22.90 17.28
C GLU A 668 18.72 22.84 17.47
N ASN A 669 19.15 22.04 18.45
CA ASN A 669 20.56 21.81 18.75
C ASN A 669 20.96 20.42 18.25
N ASP A 670 21.99 20.36 17.40
CA ASP A 670 22.54 19.10 16.91
C ASP A 670 23.07 18.26 18.09
N PRO A 671 22.59 17.01 18.29
CA PRO A 671 23.10 16.11 19.32
C PRO A 671 24.60 15.82 19.23
N HIS A 672 25.23 16.08 18.08
CA HIS A 672 26.67 15.91 17.88
C HIS A 672 27.51 17.17 18.13
N ASP A 673 26.89 18.32 18.38
CA ASP A 673 27.62 19.55 18.67
C ASP A 673 28.09 19.60 20.13
N ARG A 674 29.38 19.27 20.33
CA ARG A 674 30.02 19.24 21.65
C ARG A 674 30.33 20.63 22.22
N PHE A 675 30.13 21.71 21.46
CA PHE A 675 30.43 23.08 21.89
C PHE A 675 29.23 23.80 22.49
N ASN A 676 28.03 23.20 22.41
CA ASN A 676 26.81 23.79 22.91
C ASN A 676 26.42 23.15 24.26
N ASN A 677 26.13 23.98 25.27
CA ASN A 677 25.83 23.52 26.64
C ASN A 677 24.33 23.28 26.90
N GLY A 678 23.48 23.43 25.88
CA GLY A 678 22.04 23.22 25.97
C GLY A 678 21.61 21.76 25.70
N PRO A 679 20.35 21.40 26.00
CA PRO A 679 19.82 20.08 25.64
C PRO A 679 19.85 19.88 24.13
N ALA A 680 20.16 18.65 23.69
CA ALA A 680 20.03 18.27 22.28
C ALA A 680 18.54 18.18 21.93
N VAL A 681 18.07 18.93 20.93
CA VAL A 681 16.65 18.93 20.56
C VAL A 681 16.52 18.76 19.05
N GLN A 682 15.80 17.72 18.64
CA GLN A 682 15.41 17.51 17.24
C GLN A 682 13.89 17.52 17.11
N ARG A 683 13.39 18.17 16.07
CA ARG A 683 11.95 18.27 15.81
C ARG A 683 11.62 17.69 14.44
N TYR A 684 10.52 16.96 14.40
CA TYR A 684 10.01 16.32 13.20
C TYR A 684 8.57 16.76 12.97
N THR A 685 8.32 17.46 11.88
CA THR A 685 6.96 17.91 11.54
C THR A 685 6.39 17.02 10.46
N ALA A 686 5.20 16.47 10.70
CA ALA A 686 4.45 15.72 9.70
C ALA A 686 3.31 16.57 9.11
N PRO A 687 3.13 16.56 7.77
CA PRO A 687 2.08 17.34 7.11
C PRO A 687 0.66 16.78 7.36
N LEU A 688 0.56 15.60 7.98
CA LEU A 688 -0.71 14.90 8.21
C LEU A 688 -1.16 15.07 9.67
N LEU A 689 -2.43 15.44 9.84
CA LEU A 689 -3.11 15.40 11.13
C LEU A 689 -3.41 13.95 11.54
N PHE A 690 -3.59 13.71 12.84
CA PHE A 690 -3.95 12.39 13.36
C PHE A 690 -5.42 12.06 13.05
N PRO A 691 -5.73 10.97 12.32
CA PRO A 691 -7.11 10.61 11.99
C PRO A 691 -7.80 9.84 13.14
N LEU A 692 -9.00 10.27 13.53
CA LEU A 692 -9.86 9.53 14.46
C LEU A 692 -10.78 8.58 13.68
N LEU A 693 -10.46 7.29 13.73
CA LEU A 693 -11.28 6.24 13.11
C LEU A 693 -12.54 5.97 13.95
N ASP A 694 -13.52 5.28 13.38
CA ASP A 694 -14.72 4.85 14.13
C ASP A 694 -14.42 3.84 15.25
N SER A 695 -13.25 3.19 15.21
CA SER A 695 -12.73 2.31 16.25
C SER A 695 -12.25 3.10 17.47
N PHE A 696 -12.04 4.42 17.35
CA PHE A 696 -11.67 5.28 18.46
C PHE A 696 -12.89 5.73 19.27
N PRO A 697 -12.74 5.98 20.59
CA PRO A 697 -13.83 6.52 21.38
C PRO A 697 -14.14 7.97 20.97
N LYS A 698 -15.24 8.19 20.23
CA LYS A 698 -15.61 9.51 19.69
C LYS A 698 -15.74 10.61 20.74
N SER A 699 -16.23 10.29 21.94
CA SER A 699 -16.46 11.27 23.02
C SER A 699 -15.25 11.48 23.93
N MET A 700 -14.08 10.91 23.61
CA MET A 700 -12.90 11.00 24.47
C MET A 700 -12.17 12.33 24.33
N PHE A 701 -12.12 12.89 23.11
CA PHE A 701 -11.39 14.12 22.80
C PHE A 701 -12.37 15.27 22.53
N GLU A 702 -12.67 16.07 23.54
CA GLU A 702 -13.53 17.26 23.43
C GLU A 702 -12.69 18.51 23.19
N VAL A 703 -12.01 18.53 22.05
CA VAL A 703 -11.15 19.65 21.68
C VAL A 703 -11.94 20.63 20.82
N GLY A 704 -12.07 21.88 21.28
CA GLY A 704 -12.72 22.96 20.54
C GLY A 704 -14.21 22.69 20.22
N SER A 705 -14.53 22.62 18.92
CA SER A 705 -15.92 22.48 18.42
C SER A 705 -16.58 21.12 18.71
N GLY A 706 -15.87 20.20 19.36
CA GLY A 706 -16.43 18.97 19.94
C GLY A 706 -16.71 17.85 18.93
N ASN A 707 -16.32 18.00 17.66
CA ASN A 707 -16.57 17.00 16.62
C ASN A 707 -15.50 17.00 15.52
N THR A 708 -14.23 16.99 15.91
CA THR A 708 -13.11 16.93 14.96
C THR A 708 -12.79 15.49 14.60
N GLU A 709 -12.87 15.12 13.31
CA GLU A 709 -12.42 13.81 12.82
C GLU A 709 -10.89 13.67 12.79
N LYS A 710 -10.17 14.78 12.97
CA LYS A 710 -8.71 14.85 12.95
C LYS A 710 -8.21 15.67 14.12
N LEU A 711 -7.09 15.25 14.70
CA LEU A 711 -6.45 15.91 15.83
C LEU A 711 -5.08 16.46 15.43
N ALA A 712 -4.72 17.61 16.00
CA ALA A 712 -3.34 18.07 16.03
C ALA A 712 -2.69 17.49 17.28
N VAL A 713 -1.52 16.89 17.10
CA VAL A 713 -0.81 16.18 18.17
C VAL A 713 0.65 16.60 18.15
N HIS A 714 1.19 16.94 19.31
CA HIS A 714 2.61 17.20 19.51
C HIS A 714 3.11 16.24 20.57
N ALA A 715 3.99 15.33 20.21
CA ALA A 715 4.54 14.30 21.08
C ALA A 715 6.04 14.55 21.31
N GLY A 716 6.54 14.22 22.49
CA GLY A 716 7.93 14.38 22.85
C GLY A 716 8.48 13.19 23.62
N LEU A 717 9.71 12.81 23.30
CA LEU A 717 10.52 11.90 24.09
C LEU A 717 11.67 12.67 24.72
N THR A 718 11.74 12.66 26.05
CA THR A 718 12.66 13.48 26.83
C THR A 718 13.56 12.58 27.69
N THR A 719 14.87 12.74 27.59
CA THR A 719 15.84 12.12 28.51
C THR A 719 16.18 13.12 29.60
N SER A 720 15.88 12.81 30.86
CA SER A 720 16.06 13.75 31.97
C SER A 720 16.42 13.09 33.30
N THR A 721 16.83 13.91 34.27
CA THR A 721 17.09 13.47 35.65
C THR A 721 15.84 12.93 36.37
N ALA A 722 14.64 13.10 35.80
CA ALA A 722 13.41 12.52 36.34
C ALA A 722 13.43 10.98 36.35
N VAL A 723 14.16 10.35 35.42
CA VAL A 723 14.37 8.89 35.38
C VAL A 723 15.07 8.41 36.65
N ALA A 724 16.19 9.03 37.02
CA ALA A 724 16.90 8.73 38.27
C ALA A 724 16.01 8.94 39.50
N GLY A 725 15.22 10.03 39.50
CA GLY A 725 14.22 10.29 40.55
C GLY A 725 13.22 9.15 40.70
N GLN A 726 12.65 8.67 39.59
CA GLN A 726 11.69 7.58 39.58
C GLN A 726 12.31 6.26 40.09
N ILE A 727 13.52 5.92 39.63
CA ILE A 727 14.25 4.72 40.09
C ILE A 727 14.51 4.76 41.60
N ARG A 728 14.95 5.91 42.13
CA ARG A 728 15.18 6.10 43.58
C ARG A 728 13.90 5.98 44.40
N THR A 729 12.74 6.34 43.85
CA THR A 729 11.45 6.13 44.55
C THR A 729 11.05 4.65 44.62
N LEU A 730 11.45 3.86 43.63
CA LEU A 730 11.16 2.42 43.55
C LEU A 730 12.05 1.60 44.49
N GLU A 731 13.33 1.94 44.58
CA GLU A 731 14.35 1.21 45.35
C GLU A 731 13.94 0.88 46.81
N PRO A 732 13.45 1.82 47.66
CA PRO A 732 13.08 1.50 49.04
C PRO A 732 11.85 0.60 49.13
N ILE A 733 10.97 0.62 48.11
CA ILE A 733 9.79 -0.24 48.05
C ILE A 733 10.25 -1.68 47.74
N ILE A 734 11.10 -1.83 46.72
CA ILE A 734 11.66 -3.11 46.29
C ILE A 734 12.46 -3.78 47.40
N LYS A 735 13.31 -3.00 48.10
CA LYS A 735 14.09 -3.46 49.25
C LYS A 735 13.23 -4.12 50.32
N ARG A 736 11.96 -3.75 50.47
CA ARG A 736 11.07 -4.35 51.49
C ARG A 736 10.38 -5.63 51.03
N MET A 737 10.40 -5.95 49.74
CA MET A 737 9.52 -6.97 49.16
C MET A 737 10.23 -8.17 48.56
N ILE A 738 11.44 -8.00 48.04
CA ILE A 738 12.17 -9.08 47.37
C ILE A 738 13.05 -9.85 48.35
N ASN A 739 13.19 -11.15 48.10
CA ASN A 739 14.09 -12.04 48.84
C ASN A 739 15.53 -11.50 48.85
N ILE A 740 16.27 -11.78 49.93
CA ILE A 740 17.58 -11.17 50.20
C ILE A 740 18.58 -11.34 49.05
N GLU A 741 18.61 -12.52 48.41
CA GLU A 741 19.57 -12.85 47.35
C GLU A 741 19.35 -12.04 46.06
N GLU A 742 18.10 -11.96 45.58
CA GLU A 742 17.75 -11.21 44.36
C GLU A 742 17.69 -9.70 44.60
N ARG A 743 17.40 -9.29 45.84
CA ARG A 743 17.27 -7.89 46.24
C ARG A 743 18.56 -7.10 46.02
N GLU A 744 19.72 -7.69 46.33
CA GLU A 744 21.00 -6.98 46.19
C GLU A 744 21.34 -6.78 44.70
N ALA A 745 21.17 -7.81 43.87
CA ALA A 745 21.43 -7.72 42.43
C ALA A 745 20.53 -6.68 41.74
N LEU A 746 19.21 -6.75 41.98
CA LEU A 746 18.26 -5.80 41.39
C LEU A 746 18.48 -4.37 41.92
N SER A 747 18.74 -4.21 43.22
CA SER A 747 19.00 -2.89 43.80
C SER A 747 20.27 -2.26 43.23
N ASN A 748 21.33 -3.05 43.04
CA ASN A 748 22.58 -2.58 42.45
C ASN A 748 22.38 -2.22 40.98
N GLY A 749 21.67 -3.05 40.19
CA GLY A 749 21.38 -2.76 38.78
C GLY A 749 20.56 -1.48 38.61
N LEU A 750 19.51 -1.31 39.41
CA LEU A 750 18.72 -0.08 39.42
C LEU A 750 19.54 1.14 39.85
N GLN A 751 20.44 1.00 40.84
CA GLN A 751 21.31 2.09 41.25
C GLN A 751 22.25 2.52 40.12
N VAL A 752 22.88 1.56 39.43
CA VAL A 752 23.75 1.85 38.27
C VAL A 752 22.96 2.59 37.19
N LEU A 753 21.74 2.13 36.86
CA LEU A 753 20.86 2.81 35.92
C LEU A 753 20.50 4.24 36.37
N ALA A 754 20.29 4.47 37.66
CA ALA A 754 20.02 5.82 38.16
C ALA A 754 21.24 6.74 38.05
N GLU A 755 22.43 6.23 38.37
CA GLU A 755 23.69 6.99 38.34
C GLU A 755 24.03 7.51 36.94
N GLU A 756 23.72 6.77 35.87
CA GLU A 756 23.92 7.22 34.48
C GLU A 756 23.13 8.47 34.09
N TYR A 757 22.04 8.72 34.82
CA TYR A 757 21.17 9.89 34.67
C TYR A 757 21.52 11.03 35.62
N ASP A 758 22.50 10.84 36.51
CA ASP A 758 23.12 11.91 37.30
C ASP A 758 24.54 12.25 36.79
N GLU A 759 25.24 11.29 36.17
CA GLU A 759 26.62 11.45 35.66
C GLU A 759 26.73 12.64 34.69
N GLY A 760 27.46 13.68 35.08
CA GLY A 760 27.64 14.93 34.32
C GLY A 760 26.83 16.13 34.84
N TRP A 761 25.89 15.92 35.77
CA TRP A 761 25.17 16.96 36.50
C TRP A 761 25.41 16.75 38.00
N ASP A 762 26.62 17.07 38.45
CA ASP A 762 26.94 16.95 39.87
C ASP A 762 26.27 18.07 40.65
N SER A 763 25.64 17.70 41.77
CA SER A 763 24.93 18.58 42.71
C SER A 763 25.92 19.43 43.52
N GLY A 764 26.75 20.21 42.83
CA GLY A 764 27.75 21.11 43.42
C GLY A 764 27.20 22.43 43.97
N SER A 765 25.88 22.59 44.12
CA SER A 765 25.27 23.78 44.73
C SER A 765 24.61 23.49 46.09
N ASP A 766 25.25 22.67 46.93
CA ASP A 766 25.18 22.92 48.39
C ASP A 766 26.16 24.06 48.68
N SER A 767 25.70 25.28 48.37
CA SER A 767 26.29 26.52 48.83
C SER A 767 25.51 26.91 50.08
N ASP A 768 26.10 26.64 51.24
CA ASP A 768 25.94 27.36 52.51
C ASP A 768 24.58 28.03 52.75
N ASP A 769 23.69 27.33 53.47
CA ASP A 769 22.68 27.97 54.32
C ASP A 769 22.88 27.45 55.76
N ASP A 770 24.04 27.80 56.33
CA ASP A 770 24.23 27.95 57.77
C ASP A 770 24.09 29.46 58.10
N GLU A 771 22.88 29.95 58.38
CA GLU A 771 22.60 31.10 59.27
C GLU A 771 21.25 30.96 59.99
#